data_AF-A0A6A4U7V3-F1
#
_entry.id   AF-A0A6A4U7V3-F1
#
_cell.length_a   1.000
_cell.length_b   1.000
_cell.length_c   1.000
_cell.angle_alpha   90.00
_cell.angle_beta   90.00
_cell.angle_gamma   90.00
#
_symmetry.space_group_name_H-M   'P 1'
#
loop_
_entity.id
_entity.type
_entity.pdbx_description
1 polymer ?
#
loop_
_entity_poly.entity_id
_entity_poly.type
_entity_poly.pdbx_seq_one_letter_code
_entity_poly.pdbx_strand_id
1 'polypeptide(L)'
;MTRNTTEGGYFLYHSIGIYPGKEEDLSRAMAEFSEVWAAPNDKQWGYVLRKRQDFIDRWRRLINVPKGSLTTVDNVTEGLQKILRALPEGSLRGKKVLAAADCFPSLHFLLAGLAPKMGFTLTTVPLSEGRAWVETEDYLAHWTPDVGLALITWVTSIGSSKMDYPALVAHGRTMGTLMVVDITQGAGLMPFDAMNPRVDFVVSTSLKWLCGTPGAGILYADKDLIPTLMPEGRGWFSQNNPFSWDLDKFEYAPDVRRFDTGTPGSVAAIASLPALEWFSKQDLNDVAAHNRRLVDRVITRADRLNLPLHSPRDPDRRGGAVMIRMPDKAEAAACVGALGVEGYSVDFRGPILRMSPGFVTEERAVDAVFDMMEEVMTRRRCRFAGQGEKAKGAAEVLAALASGLAGGAVRVVDLTAQLGPETPILRLPEDLARNTPKVAIHRISEYDTDGPFWAWNWLELGEHSGTHFDAPHHWLSGKDHPDGFTDTLSVQRLIAPANVIDCSAEAAADPDFLLTAAHVKAWEAKHGPIGPGEWVLMRTDWDKRSHDEELFLNEDPDPYEDGSHSPGPSTDCIDYLLGKGIVGWGTQCIGTDAGMAGKFSPPFPAHNFLHRDNCFGLASLCNLDQLPPKGAVLIVTPLKIKDGTGSPIRALALVLD
;
A
#
# COMPACT_ATOMS: atom_id res chain seq x y z
N MET A 1 15.57 3.58 2.95
CA MET A 1 14.81 3.47 1.68
C MET A 1 15.59 2.56 0.76
N THR A 2 15.10 1.34 0.55
CA THR A 2 15.65 0.40 -0.42
C THR A 2 15.55 1.02 -1.81
N ARG A 3 16.66 1.11 -2.56
CA ARG A 3 16.60 1.40 -3.99
C ARG A 3 15.81 0.27 -4.64
N ASN A 4 14.99 0.59 -5.64
CA ASN A 4 14.36 -0.44 -6.47
C ASN A 4 15.48 -1.23 -7.14
N THR A 5 15.76 -2.45 -6.69
CA THR A 5 16.87 -3.27 -7.20
C THR A 5 16.53 -3.93 -8.54
N THR A 6 15.26 -3.89 -8.93
CA THR A 6 14.72 -4.46 -10.17
C THR A 6 14.26 -3.33 -11.09
N GLU A 7 15.12 -2.83 -11.97
CA GLU A 7 14.77 -1.75 -12.92
C GLU A 7 13.52 -2.08 -13.78
N GLY A 8 13.35 -3.36 -14.12
CA GLY A 8 12.19 -3.89 -14.85
C GLY A 8 10.85 -3.86 -14.09
N GLY A 9 10.87 -3.63 -12.78
CA GLY A 9 9.72 -3.79 -11.87
C GLY A 9 8.91 -2.52 -11.60
N TYR A 10 8.96 -1.51 -12.47
CA TYR A 10 8.33 -0.21 -12.24
C TYR A 10 6.96 -0.06 -12.92
N PHE A 11 5.89 0.20 -12.16
CA PHE A 11 4.51 0.29 -12.67
C PHE A 11 3.82 1.62 -12.34
N LEU A 12 4.56 2.71 -12.12
CA LEU A 12 4.03 3.98 -11.61
C LEU A 12 4.03 5.15 -12.62
N TYR A 13 4.00 4.91 -13.93
CA TYR A 13 3.95 5.95 -14.98
C TYR A 13 2.75 6.92 -14.88
N HIS A 14 1.63 6.48 -14.32
CA HIS A 14 0.48 7.35 -14.01
C HIS A 14 0.81 8.40 -12.91
N SER A 15 1.91 8.18 -12.18
CA SER A 15 2.43 9.01 -11.10
C SER A 15 3.71 9.74 -11.48
N ILE A 16 4.78 9.03 -11.83
CA ILE A 16 6.09 9.58 -12.23
C ILE A 16 6.63 8.66 -13.34
N GLY A 17 6.96 9.21 -14.50
CA GLY A 17 7.55 8.41 -15.60
C GLY A 17 9.06 8.30 -15.51
N ILE A 18 9.59 7.18 -15.98
CA ILE A 18 11.02 6.87 -16.07
C ILE A 18 11.37 6.45 -17.51
N TYR A 19 12.58 6.73 -17.97
CA TYR A 19 13.11 6.20 -19.23
C TYR A 19 14.54 5.66 -18.99
N PRO A 20 15.04 4.74 -19.82
CA PRO A 20 16.41 4.24 -19.70
C PRO A 20 17.44 5.38 -19.78
N GLY A 21 18.33 5.48 -18.79
CA GLY A 21 19.35 6.54 -18.73
C GLY A 21 18.90 7.86 -18.10
N LYS A 22 17.68 7.96 -17.56
CA LYS A 22 17.12 9.19 -17.00
C LYS A 22 18.00 9.85 -15.93
N GLU A 23 18.59 9.07 -15.03
CA GLU A 23 19.44 9.59 -13.96
C GLU A 23 20.66 10.33 -14.51
N GLU A 24 21.37 9.70 -15.45
CA GLU A 24 22.57 10.27 -16.07
C GLU A 24 22.26 11.53 -16.88
N ASP A 25 21.21 11.46 -17.70
CA ASP A 25 20.75 12.55 -18.55
C ASP A 25 20.29 13.76 -17.74
N LEU A 26 19.51 13.53 -16.66
CA LEU A 26 19.08 14.57 -15.74
C LEU A 26 20.27 15.17 -14.98
N SER A 27 21.18 14.34 -14.49
CA SER A 27 22.37 14.79 -13.75
C SER A 27 23.23 15.71 -14.61
N ARG A 28 23.45 15.34 -15.87
CA ARG A 28 24.19 16.15 -16.85
C ARG A 28 23.52 17.50 -17.11
N ALA A 29 22.20 17.52 -17.33
CA ALA A 29 21.46 18.76 -17.56
C ALA A 29 21.49 19.70 -16.34
N MET A 30 21.43 19.15 -15.13
CA MET A 30 21.49 19.93 -13.90
C MET A 30 22.90 20.42 -13.58
N ALA A 31 23.94 19.65 -13.92
CA ALA A 31 25.33 20.10 -13.86
C ALA A 31 25.58 21.27 -14.82
N GLU A 32 25.16 21.16 -16.08
CA GLU A 32 25.24 22.24 -17.09
C GLU A 32 24.53 23.51 -16.59
N PHE A 33 23.31 23.37 -16.06
CA PHE A 33 22.60 24.50 -15.46
C PHE A 33 23.39 25.14 -14.32
N SER A 34 23.95 24.34 -13.41
CA SER A 34 24.73 24.84 -12.27
C SER A 34 25.97 25.61 -12.72
N GLU A 35 26.73 25.06 -13.68
CA GLU A 35 27.92 25.70 -14.24
C GLU A 35 27.60 27.06 -14.88
N VAL A 36 26.54 27.13 -15.70
CA VAL A 36 26.16 28.37 -16.37
C VAL A 36 25.59 29.39 -15.38
N TRP A 37 24.72 28.95 -14.47
CA TRP A 37 24.01 29.85 -13.57
C TRP A 37 24.92 30.45 -12.48
N ALA A 38 25.89 29.68 -12.00
CA ALA A 38 26.83 30.13 -10.96
C ALA A 38 28.02 30.94 -11.51
N ALA A 39 28.24 30.95 -12.83
CA ALA A 39 29.36 31.67 -13.41
C ALA A 39 29.20 33.20 -13.22
N PRO A 40 30.27 33.94 -12.85
CA PRO A 40 30.22 35.40 -12.69
C PRO A 40 30.32 36.12 -14.06
N ASN A 41 29.36 35.86 -14.94
CA ASN A 41 29.20 36.50 -16.26
C ASN A 41 27.74 36.90 -16.52
N ASP A 42 27.36 37.21 -17.76
CA ASP A 42 26.02 37.67 -18.18
C ASP A 42 25.26 36.64 -19.06
N LYS A 43 25.75 35.39 -19.14
CA LYS A 43 25.20 34.36 -20.05
C LYS A 43 23.93 33.67 -19.52
N GLN A 44 23.57 33.87 -18.26
CA GLN A 44 22.51 33.13 -17.55
C GLN A 44 21.15 33.30 -18.21
N TRP A 45 20.77 34.54 -18.53
CA TRP A 45 19.48 34.84 -19.18
C TRP A 45 19.38 34.21 -20.57
N GLY A 46 20.44 34.35 -21.37
CA GLY A 46 20.49 33.74 -22.70
C GLY A 46 20.38 32.22 -22.66
N TYR A 47 21.00 31.58 -21.66
CA TYR A 47 20.91 30.14 -21.46
C TYR A 47 19.51 29.69 -21.03
N VAL A 48 19.00 30.26 -19.94
CA VAL A 48 17.76 29.80 -19.30
C VAL A 48 16.53 30.01 -20.19
N LEU A 49 16.46 31.16 -20.87
CA LEU A 49 15.35 31.47 -21.76
C LEU A 49 15.38 30.60 -23.03
N ARG A 50 16.57 30.28 -23.55
CA ARG A 50 16.71 29.33 -24.67
C ARG A 50 16.27 27.93 -24.27
N LYS A 51 16.76 27.39 -23.15
CA LYS A 51 16.36 26.04 -22.69
C LYS A 51 14.85 25.97 -22.38
N ARG A 52 14.27 27.03 -21.81
CA ARG A 52 12.81 27.13 -21.65
C ARG A 52 12.10 27.12 -23.01
N GLN A 53 12.59 27.86 -24.00
CA GLN A 53 12.02 27.85 -25.34
C GLN A 53 12.15 26.48 -26.02
N ASP A 54 13.25 25.76 -25.81
CA ASP A 54 13.42 24.38 -26.32
C ASP A 54 12.35 23.45 -25.75
N PHE A 55 12.03 23.58 -24.46
CA PHE A 55 10.96 22.82 -23.80
C PHE A 55 9.60 23.15 -24.42
N ILE A 56 9.30 24.44 -24.61
CA ILE A 56 8.08 24.92 -25.27
C ILE A 56 7.97 24.37 -26.69
N ASP A 57 9.04 24.43 -27.47
CA ASP A 57 9.05 23.98 -28.88
C ASP A 57 8.89 22.47 -29.01
N ARG A 58 9.40 21.69 -28.06
CA ARG A 58 9.20 20.23 -28.01
C ARG A 58 7.74 19.90 -27.70
N TRP A 59 7.14 20.52 -26.69
CA TRP A 59 5.72 20.40 -26.40
C TRP A 59 4.85 20.82 -27.57
N ARG A 60 5.19 21.95 -28.20
CA ARG A 60 4.48 22.49 -29.34
C ARG A 60 4.39 21.48 -30.49
N ARG A 61 5.51 20.80 -30.79
CA ARG A 61 5.55 19.73 -31.80
C ARG A 61 4.76 18.51 -31.35
N LEU A 62 4.84 18.15 -30.08
CA LEU A 62 4.16 16.98 -29.51
C LEU A 62 2.63 17.06 -29.64
N ILE A 63 2.04 18.24 -29.42
CA ILE A 63 0.57 18.44 -29.47
C ILE A 63 0.09 19.19 -30.73
N ASN A 64 0.99 19.36 -31.71
CA ASN A 64 0.74 20.04 -32.98
C ASN A 64 0.19 21.48 -32.88
N VAL A 65 0.79 22.37 -32.08
CA VAL A 65 0.32 23.76 -31.93
C VAL A 65 1.24 24.79 -32.62
N PRO A 66 0.75 25.98 -33.00
CA PRO A 66 1.58 26.98 -33.68
C PRO A 66 2.59 27.66 -32.74
N LYS A 67 3.62 28.31 -33.29
CA LYS A 67 4.58 29.08 -32.47
C LYS A 67 3.88 30.25 -31.77
N GLY A 68 4.24 30.53 -30.52
CA GLY A 68 3.68 31.65 -29.75
C GLY A 68 2.28 31.37 -29.15
N SER A 69 1.82 30.12 -29.13
CA SER A 69 0.52 29.75 -28.53
C SER A 69 0.62 28.85 -27.29
N LEU A 70 1.84 28.44 -26.91
CA LEU A 70 2.10 27.60 -25.73
C LEU A 70 3.13 28.26 -24.81
N THR A 71 2.88 28.21 -23.51
CA THR A 71 3.83 28.63 -22.46
C THR A 71 3.91 27.62 -21.31
N THR A 72 4.80 27.87 -20.35
CA THR A 72 5.03 27.04 -19.16
C THR A 72 4.18 27.48 -17.97
N VAL A 73 3.76 26.51 -17.16
CA VAL A 73 3.14 26.71 -15.82
C VAL A 73 3.74 25.67 -14.86
N ASP A 74 3.64 25.85 -13.57
CA ASP A 74 4.23 24.90 -12.61
C ASP A 74 3.42 23.60 -12.56
N ASN A 75 2.09 23.70 -12.74
CA ASN A 75 1.19 22.56 -12.72
C ASN A 75 -0.13 22.84 -13.46
N VAL A 76 -0.89 21.77 -13.71
CA VAL A 76 -2.16 21.79 -14.46
C VAL A 76 -3.21 22.68 -13.78
N THR A 77 -3.26 22.68 -12.44
CA THR A 77 -4.20 23.49 -11.66
C THR A 77 -3.92 24.99 -11.85
N GLU A 78 -2.66 25.41 -11.78
CA GLU A 78 -2.25 26.78 -12.07
C GLU A 78 -2.58 27.17 -13.52
N GLY A 79 -2.32 26.28 -14.49
CA GLY A 79 -2.68 26.50 -15.90
C GLY A 79 -4.17 26.75 -16.09
N LEU A 80 -5.02 25.89 -15.51
CA LEU A 80 -6.47 26.05 -15.58
C LEU A 80 -6.92 27.36 -14.89
N GLN A 81 -6.33 27.70 -13.75
CA GLN A 81 -6.62 28.95 -13.05
C GLN A 81 -6.29 30.16 -13.92
N LYS A 82 -5.10 30.18 -14.53
CA LYS A 82 -4.66 31.24 -15.44
C LYS A 82 -5.62 31.40 -16.63
N ILE A 83 -6.06 30.30 -17.25
CA ILE A 83 -7.04 30.33 -18.34
C ILE A 83 -8.34 30.99 -17.85
N LEU A 84 -8.94 30.47 -16.78
CA LEU A 84 -10.22 30.95 -16.26
C LEU A 84 -10.18 32.44 -15.92
N ARG A 85 -9.11 32.88 -15.23
CA ARG A 85 -8.95 34.27 -14.79
C ARG A 85 -8.54 35.22 -15.92
N ALA A 86 -8.12 34.71 -17.07
CA ALA A 86 -7.83 35.52 -18.24
C ALA A 86 -9.02 35.73 -19.17
N LEU A 87 -10.14 35.02 -18.98
CA LEU A 87 -11.33 35.23 -19.79
C LEU A 87 -11.87 36.66 -19.61
N PRO A 88 -12.46 37.28 -20.65
CA PRO A 88 -13.08 38.58 -20.54
C PRO A 88 -14.08 38.66 -19.36
N GLU A 89 -14.19 39.85 -18.78
CA GLU A 89 -15.07 40.05 -17.63
C GLU A 89 -16.51 39.67 -17.99
N GLY A 90 -17.12 38.83 -17.14
CA GLY A 90 -18.49 38.36 -17.35
C GLY A 90 -18.66 37.18 -18.31
N SER A 91 -17.61 36.68 -18.98
CA SER A 91 -17.73 35.55 -19.94
C SER A 91 -18.38 34.29 -19.35
N LEU A 92 -18.16 34.00 -18.07
CA LEU A 92 -18.75 32.85 -17.38
C LEU A 92 -19.90 33.22 -16.42
N ARG A 93 -20.21 34.50 -16.23
CA ARG A 93 -21.22 34.92 -15.25
C ARG A 93 -22.60 34.44 -15.68
N GLY A 94 -23.28 33.72 -14.78
CA GLY A 94 -24.59 33.10 -15.06
C GLY A 94 -24.53 31.88 -15.99
N LYS A 95 -23.33 31.43 -16.39
CA LYS A 95 -23.13 30.23 -17.21
C LYS A 95 -22.75 29.03 -16.34
N LYS A 96 -22.82 27.84 -16.93
CA LYS A 96 -22.29 26.61 -16.34
C LYS A 96 -20.83 26.39 -16.75
N VAL A 97 -20.04 25.85 -15.84
CA VAL A 97 -18.75 25.22 -16.12
C VAL A 97 -18.89 23.73 -15.91
N LEU A 98 -18.68 22.94 -16.95
CA LEU A 98 -18.89 21.49 -16.95
C LEU A 98 -17.57 20.75 -16.66
N ALA A 99 -17.60 19.79 -15.74
CA ALA A 99 -16.50 18.88 -15.45
C ALA A 99 -17.03 17.48 -15.10
N ALA A 100 -16.24 16.43 -15.34
CA ALA A 100 -16.62 15.07 -14.99
C ALA A 100 -16.38 14.77 -13.49
N ALA A 101 -17.19 13.90 -12.87
CA ALA A 101 -17.01 13.48 -11.48
C ALA A 101 -15.66 12.78 -11.23
N ASP A 102 -15.07 12.17 -12.26
CA ASP A 102 -13.77 11.52 -12.27
C ASP A 102 -12.63 12.40 -12.80
N CYS A 103 -12.86 13.72 -12.94
CA CYS A 103 -11.78 14.67 -13.18
C CYS A 103 -10.81 14.71 -11.99
N PHE A 104 -9.57 15.15 -12.24
CA PHE A 104 -8.56 15.16 -11.18
C PHE A 104 -8.99 16.08 -10.01
N PRO A 105 -8.94 15.64 -8.74
CA PRO A 105 -9.53 16.37 -7.61
C PRO A 105 -9.09 17.83 -7.49
N SER A 106 -7.82 18.13 -7.77
CA SER A 106 -7.31 19.50 -7.69
C SER A 106 -7.99 20.46 -8.67
N LEU A 107 -8.38 19.99 -9.87
CA LEU A 107 -9.12 20.80 -10.84
C LEU A 107 -10.55 21.05 -10.37
N HIS A 108 -11.20 20.03 -9.78
CA HIS A 108 -12.53 20.18 -9.19
C HIS A 108 -12.54 21.18 -8.03
N PHE A 109 -11.57 21.07 -7.10
CA PHE A 109 -11.42 22.01 -5.98
C PHE A 109 -11.19 23.45 -6.45
N LEU A 110 -10.37 23.64 -7.48
CA LEU A 110 -10.17 24.95 -8.10
C LEU A 110 -11.47 25.52 -8.67
N LEU A 111 -12.19 24.73 -9.46
CA LEU A 111 -13.45 25.16 -10.07
C LEU A 111 -14.50 25.51 -9.01
N ALA A 112 -14.64 24.68 -7.98
CA ALA A 112 -15.55 24.94 -6.86
C ALA A 112 -15.20 26.25 -6.12
N GLY A 113 -13.91 26.51 -5.89
CA GLY A 113 -13.45 27.74 -5.24
C GLY A 113 -13.58 29.00 -6.12
N LEU A 114 -13.51 28.87 -7.44
CA LEU A 114 -13.66 29.98 -8.39
C LEU A 114 -15.11 30.29 -8.75
N ALA A 115 -16.01 29.31 -8.70
CA ALA A 115 -17.43 29.44 -9.03
C ALA A 115 -18.09 30.70 -8.40
N PRO A 116 -18.07 30.90 -7.07
CA PRO A 116 -18.68 32.08 -6.45
C PRO A 116 -17.98 33.40 -6.82
N LYS A 117 -16.66 33.38 -7.09
CA LYS A 117 -15.87 34.57 -7.41
C LYS A 117 -16.12 35.07 -8.84
N MET A 118 -16.33 34.12 -9.77
CA MET A 118 -16.53 34.41 -11.19
C MET A 118 -18.01 34.38 -11.59
N GLY A 119 -18.90 33.96 -10.68
CA GLY A 119 -20.34 33.97 -10.87
C GLY A 119 -20.86 32.89 -11.82
N PHE A 120 -20.15 31.78 -11.97
CA PHE A 120 -20.61 30.61 -12.74
C PHE A 120 -21.10 29.50 -11.81
N THR A 121 -21.87 28.56 -12.35
CA THR A 121 -22.28 27.33 -11.64
C THR A 121 -21.40 26.16 -12.09
N LEU A 122 -20.76 25.47 -11.15
CA LEU A 122 -20.04 24.23 -11.46
C LEU A 122 -21.04 23.08 -11.62
N THR A 123 -21.11 22.51 -12.82
CA THR A 123 -21.91 21.32 -13.13
C THR A 123 -20.99 20.12 -13.20
N THR A 124 -21.20 19.14 -12.31
CA THR A 124 -20.43 17.88 -12.31
C THR A 124 -21.24 16.79 -13.00
N VAL A 125 -20.69 16.19 -14.06
CA VAL A 125 -21.28 15.02 -14.72
C VAL A 125 -21.10 13.81 -13.80
N PRO A 126 -22.17 13.17 -13.33
CA PRO A 126 -22.08 12.07 -12.38
C PRO A 126 -21.52 10.80 -13.04
N LEU A 127 -20.99 9.89 -12.22
CA LEU A 127 -20.71 8.52 -12.63
C LEU A 127 -22.03 7.78 -12.81
N SER A 128 -22.19 7.06 -13.93
CA SER A 128 -23.28 6.10 -14.10
C SER A 128 -23.21 4.99 -13.04
N GLU A 129 -24.37 4.46 -12.63
CA GLU A 129 -24.46 3.46 -11.56
C GLU A 129 -23.57 2.22 -11.87
N GLY A 130 -22.75 1.82 -10.89
CA GLY A 130 -21.81 0.71 -11.04
C GLY A 130 -20.59 0.98 -11.92
N ARG A 131 -20.43 2.19 -12.48
CA ARG A 131 -19.26 2.59 -13.27
C ARG A 131 -18.20 3.30 -12.42
N ALA A 132 -16.97 3.28 -12.92
CA ALA A 132 -15.79 3.82 -12.25
C ALA A 132 -15.26 5.11 -12.90
N TRP A 133 -15.89 5.54 -13.99
CA TRP A 133 -15.54 6.72 -14.79
C TRP A 133 -16.79 7.28 -15.46
N VAL A 134 -16.71 8.50 -15.96
CA VAL A 134 -17.76 9.13 -16.78
C VAL A 134 -17.58 8.73 -18.24
N GLU A 135 -18.65 8.31 -18.91
CA GLU A 135 -18.62 7.99 -20.34
C GLU A 135 -18.74 9.24 -21.21
N THR A 136 -18.28 9.15 -22.46
CA THR A 136 -18.39 10.27 -23.42
C THR A 136 -19.86 10.65 -23.63
N GLU A 137 -20.74 9.66 -23.72
CA GLU A 137 -22.18 9.84 -23.90
C GLU A 137 -22.83 10.56 -22.70
N ASP A 138 -22.43 10.19 -21.48
CA ASP A 138 -22.90 10.83 -20.25
C ASP A 138 -22.46 12.30 -20.22
N TYR A 139 -21.21 12.58 -20.63
CA TYR A 139 -20.68 13.94 -20.69
C TYR A 139 -21.44 14.80 -21.72
N LEU A 140 -21.69 14.25 -22.92
CA LEU A 140 -22.46 14.92 -23.97
C LEU A 140 -23.90 15.22 -23.54
N ALA A 141 -24.56 14.28 -22.86
CA ALA A 141 -25.94 14.44 -22.39
C ALA A 141 -26.11 15.60 -21.38
N HIS A 142 -25.05 15.92 -20.63
CA HIS A 142 -25.04 17.03 -19.66
C HIS A 142 -24.51 18.34 -20.25
N TRP A 143 -24.05 18.34 -21.51
CA TRP A 143 -23.47 19.51 -22.15
C TRP A 143 -24.52 20.30 -22.94
N THR A 144 -25.18 21.22 -22.22
CA THR A 144 -26.25 22.09 -22.72
C THR A 144 -25.75 23.45 -23.23
N PRO A 145 -26.57 24.22 -23.99
CA PRO A 145 -26.17 25.54 -24.55
C PRO A 145 -25.81 26.63 -23.52
N ASP A 146 -26.16 26.46 -22.25
CA ASP A 146 -25.80 27.37 -21.16
C ASP A 146 -24.42 27.06 -20.54
N VAL A 147 -23.72 26.04 -21.03
CA VAL A 147 -22.32 25.75 -20.66
C VAL A 147 -21.39 26.75 -21.35
N GLY A 148 -20.77 27.61 -20.56
CA GLY A 148 -19.79 28.60 -21.04
C GLY A 148 -18.39 28.02 -21.21
N LEU A 149 -18.03 27.03 -20.39
CA LEU A 149 -16.75 26.32 -20.49
C LEU A 149 -16.90 24.84 -20.11
N ALA A 150 -16.21 23.95 -20.82
CA ALA A 150 -16.11 22.53 -20.50
C ALA A 150 -14.66 22.12 -20.26
N LEU A 151 -14.40 21.46 -19.13
CA LEU A 151 -13.13 20.82 -18.79
C LEU A 151 -13.16 19.35 -19.19
N ILE A 152 -12.51 19.03 -20.31
CA ILE A 152 -12.41 17.68 -20.85
C ILE A 152 -11.18 17.00 -20.26
N THR A 153 -11.37 16.03 -19.37
CA THR A 153 -10.29 15.13 -18.92
C THR A 153 -10.15 14.02 -19.97
N TRP A 154 -9.13 14.09 -20.84
CA TRP A 154 -9.03 13.16 -21.96
C TRP A 154 -8.86 11.70 -21.50
N VAL A 155 -8.03 11.49 -20.48
CA VAL A 155 -7.84 10.19 -19.82
C VAL A 155 -7.95 10.39 -18.31
N THR A 156 -8.87 9.70 -17.64
CA THR A 156 -9.01 9.82 -16.19
C THR A 156 -7.91 9.08 -15.43
N SER A 157 -7.38 9.67 -14.36
CA SER A 157 -6.43 8.99 -13.46
C SER A 157 -7.06 7.93 -12.55
N ILE A 158 -8.40 7.84 -12.51
CA ILE A 158 -9.14 6.92 -11.63
C ILE A 158 -9.27 5.54 -12.28
N GLY A 159 -9.78 5.48 -13.50
CA GLY A 159 -10.01 4.23 -14.23
C GLY A 159 -9.19 4.09 -15.52
N SER A 160 -8.33 5.06 -15.85
CA SER A 160 -7.64 5.14 -17.15
C SER A 160 -8.59 5.15 -18.36
N SER A 161 -9.89 5.44 -18.18
CA SER A 161 -10.83 5.56 -19.29
C SER A 161 -10.49 6.76 -20.16
N LYS A 162 -10.57 6.58 -21.48
CA LYS A 162 -10.27 7.58 -22.50
C LYS A 162 -11.57 8.09 -23.12
N MET A 163 -11.78 9.40 -23.09
CA MET A 163 -12.91 10.06 -23.75
C MET A 163 -12.66 10.25 -25.26
N ASP A 164 -13.72 10.23 -26.04
CA ASP A 164 -13.72 10.66 -27.45
C ASP A 164 -13.67 12.19 -27.51
N TYR A 165 -12.46 12.75 -27.36
CA TYR A 165 -12.29 14.20 -27.39
C TYR A 165 -12.72 14.83 -28.72
N PRO A 166 -12.57 14.20 -29.91
CA PRO A 166 -13.10 14.78 -31.13
C PRO A 166 -14.61 14.96 -31.14
N ALA A 167 -15.38 13.96 -30.67
CA ALA A 167 -16.82 14.07 -30.53
C ALA A 167 -17.21 15.18 -29.54
N LEU A 168 -16.51 15.26 -28.41
CA LEU A 168 -16.70 16.32 -27.40
C LEU A 168 -16.41 17.70 -27.97
N VAL A 169 -15.34 17.85 -28.77
CA VAL A 169 -14.99 19.12 -29.41
C VAL A 169 -16.03 19.53 -30.44
N ALA A 170 -16.47 18.60 -31.30
CA ALA A 170 -17.54 18.88 -32.26
C ALA A 170 -18.82 19.36 -31.56
N HIS A 171 -19.24 18.68 -30.49
CA HIS A 171 -20.40 19.08 -29.69
C HIS A 171 -20.21 20.46 -29.04
N GLY A 172 -19.09 20.69 -28.38
CA GLY A 172 -18.78 21.97 -27.73
C GLY A 172 -18.79 23.16 -28.71
N ARG A 173 -18.33 22.96 -29.94
CA ARG A 173 -18.44 23.96 -31.01
C ARG A 173 -19.88 24.27 -31.36
N THR A 174 -20.76 23.26 -31.48
CA THR A 174 -22.20 23.50 -31.73
C THR A 174 -22.89 24.23 -30.60
N MET A 175 -22.43 24.04 -29.36
CA MET A 175 -22.96 24.71 -28.16
C MET A 175 -22.40 26.12 -27.94
N GLY A 176 -21.36 26.52 -28.69
CA GLY A 176 -20.67 27.80 -28.47
C GLY A 176 -19.87 27.85 -27.17
N THR A 177 -19.39 26.70 -26.69
CA THR A 177 -18.68 26.54 -25.42
C THR A 177 -17.15 26.64 -25.61
N LEU A 178 -16.46 27.28 -24.67
CA LEU A 178 -14.99 27.22 -24.58
C LEU A 178 -14.51 25.88 -24.01
N MET A 179 -13.46 25.30 -24.56
CA MET A 179 -13.00 23.97 -24.18
C MET A 179 -11.56 23.95 -23.68
N VAL A 180 -11.37 23.42 -22.48
CA VAL A 180 -10.04 23.12 -21.92
C VAL A 180 -9.85 21.62 -21.89
N VAL A 181 -8.81 21.12 -22.54
CA VAL A 181 -8.48 19.69 -22.53
C VAL A 181 -7.29 19.43 -21.58
N ASP A 182 -7.52 18.63 -20.55
CA ASP A 182 -6.46 18.03 -19.74
C ASP A 182 -6.00 16.72 -20.37
N ILE A 183 -4.77 16.73 -20.89
CA ILE A 183 -4.16 15.58 -21.57
C ILE A 183 -3.15 14.83 -20.69
N THR A 184 -3.02 15.17 -19.40
CA THR A 184 -1.94 14.72 -18.50
C THR A 184 -1.71 13.21 -18.47
N GLN A 185 -2.78 12.41 -18.49
CA GLN A 185 -2.67 10.94 -18.41
C GLN A 185 -2.54 10.24 -19.78
N GLY A 186 -2.49 11.01 -20.88
CA GLY A 186 -2.28 10.48 -22.24
C GLY A 186 -1.09 11.11 -22.98
N ALA A 187 -0.65 12.31 -22.58
CA ALA A 187 0.46 13.04 -23.20
C ALA A 187 1.76 12.23 -23.08
N GLY A 188 2.36 11.91 -24.23
CA GLY A 188 3.56 11.08 -24.28
C GLY A 188 3.30 9.58 -24.32
N LEU A 189 2.05 9.16 -24.44
CA LEU A 189 1.69 7.75 -24.68
C LEU A 189 0.89 7.60 -25.97
N MET A 190 -0.08 8.49 -26.18
CA MET A 190 -0.97 8.46 -27.34
C MET A 190 -0.83 9.76 -28.14
N PRO A 191 -1.02 9.70 -29.48
CA PRO A 191 -1.02 10.90 -30.28
C PRO A 191 -2.19 11.81 -29.89
N PHE A 192 -1.91 13.10 -29.71
CA PHE A 192 -2.89 14.14 -29.44
C PHE A 192 -2.64 15.29 -30.39
N ASP A 193 -3.67 15.71 -31.12
CA ASP A 193 -3.60 16.84 -32.04
C ASP A 193 -4.57 17.92 -31.58
N ALA A 194 -4.03 19.05 -31.09
CA ALA A 194 -4.83 20.16 -30.62
C ALA A 194 -5.43 21.01 -31.75
N MET A 195 -5.04 20.74 -33.01
CA MET A 195 -5.52 21.44 -34.20
C MET A 195 -6.49 20.59 -35.03
N ASN A 196 -6.56 19.28 -34.76
CA ASN A 196 -7.46 18.36 -35.46
C ASN A 196 -8.15 17.36 -34.50
N PRO A 197 -9.35 17.70 -33.98
CA PRO A 197 -10.03 18.98 -34.15
C PRO A 197 -9.41 20.10 -33.29
N ARG A 198 -9.60 21.34 -33.74
CA ARG A 198 -9.08 22.54 -33.08
C ARG A 198 -9.72 22.75 -31.70
N VAL A 199 -8.90 22.73 -30.64
CA VAL A 199 -9.32 23.02 -29.25
C VAL A 199 -8.92 24.43 -28.81
N ASP A 200 -9.61 24.99 -27.81
CA ASP A 200 -9.36 26.36 -27.35
C ASP A 200 -8.16 26.44 -26.39
N PHE A 201 -8.07 25.48 -25.47
CA PHE A 201 -6.99 25.42 -24.49
C PHE A 201 -6.56 23.97 -24.21
N VAL A 202 -5.29 23.79 -23.88
CA VAL A 202 -4.74 22.52 -23.39
C VAL A 202 -3.90 22.78 -22.16
N VAL A 203 -4.04 21.91 -21.16
CA VAL A 203 -3.19 21.90 -19.96
C VAL A 203 -2.58 20.52 -19.78
N SER A 204 -1.34 20.47 -19.32
CA SER A 204 -0.65 19.21 -19.04
C SER A 204 0.59 19.40 -18.16
N THR A 205 1.26 18.28 -17.85
CA THR A 205 2.57 18.25 -17.20
C THR A 205 3.47 17.16 -17.79
N SER A 206 4.77 17.38 -17.77
CA SER A 206 5.75 16.44 -18.34
C SER A 206 6.12 15.29 -17.41
N LEU A 207 5.84 15.35 -16.10
CA LEU A 207 6.39 14.39 -15.13
C LEU A 207 5.79 12.97 -15.20
N LYS A 208 4.65 12.81 -15.86
CA LYS A 208 3.93 11.53 -16.02
C LYS A 208 4.56 10.72 -17.14
N TRP A 209 3.79 10.33 -18.15
CA TRP A 209 4.23 9.54 -19.29
C TRP A 209 5.39 10.16 -20.09
N LEU A 210 5.53 11.48 -20.11
CA LEU A 210 6.67 12.18 -20.72
C LEU A 210 7.96 12.15 -19.89
N CYS A 211 7.92 11.57 -18.70
CA CYS A 211 9.08 11.29 -17.84
C CYS A 211 9.92 12.52 -17.45
N GLY A 212 9.35 13.72 -17.50
CA GLY A 212 9.96 14.95 -17.01
C GLY A 212 10.02 15.04 -15.48
N THR A 213 10.08 16.26 -14.96
CA THR A 213 10.17 16.58 -13.53
C THR A 213 8.96 17.39 -13.05
N PRO A 214 8.63 17.39 -11.75
CA PRO A 214 7.60 18.28 -11.20
C PRO A 214 7.94 19.76 -11.46
N GLY A 215 6.91 20.61 -11.55
CA GLY A 215 7.07 22.04 -11.87
C GLY A 215 7.15 22.36 -13.37
N ALA A 216 7.07 21.35 -14.25
CA ALA A 216 7.18 21.52 -15.70
C ALA A 216 5.85 21.21 -16.40
N GLY A 217 4.88 22.11 -16.21
CA GLY A 217 3.58 22.12 -16.86
C GLY A 217 3.51 23.01 -18.10
N ILE A 218 2.45 22.85 -18.88
CA ILE A 218 2.16 23.66 -20.05
C ILE A 218 0.73 24.20 -20.04
N LEU A 219 0.59 25.37 -20.66
CA LEU A 219 -0.68 25.99 -21.03
C LEU A 219 -0.59 26.34 -22.50
N TYR A 220 -1.49 25.80 -23.30
CA TYR A 220 -1.75 26.23 -24.67
C TYR A 220 -3.05 27.04 -24.70
N ALA A 221 -3.04 28.11 -25.48
CA ALA A 221 -4.22 28.89 -25.82
C ALA A 221 -4.26 29.08 -27.34
N ASP A 222 -5.45 28.92 -27.92
CA ASP A 222 -5.66 29.13 -29.33
C ASP A 222 -5.31 30.56 -29.78
N LYS A 223 -4.64 30.67 -30.92
CA LYS A 223 -4.10 31.96 -31.42
C LYS A 223 -5.16 33.04 -31.64
N ASP A 224 -6.37 32.66 -32.04
CA ASP A 224 -7.42 33.63 -32.31
C ASP A 224 -8.05 34.12 -30.99
N LEU A 225 -7.94 33.33 -29.92
CA LEU A 225 -8.41 33.71 -28.60
C LEU A 225 -7.41 34.60 -27.85
N ILE A 226 -6.10 34.38 -28.02
CA ILE A 226 -5.04 35.09 -27.25
C ILE A 226 -5.25 36.61 -27.13
N PRO A 227 -5.58 37.37 -28.20
CA PRO A 227 -5.76 38.81 -28.10
C PRO A 227 -6.90 39.24 -27.18
N THR A 228 -7.90 38.37 -26.97
CA THR A 228 -9.07 38.64 -26.11
C THR A 228 -8.81 38.35 -24.63
N LEU A 229 -7.72 37.64 -24.32
CA LEU A 229 -7.43 37.17 -22.97
C LEU A 229 -6.69 38.24 -22.18
N MET A 230 -7.13 38.47 -20.95
CA MET A 230 -6.60 39.48 -20.02
C MET A 230 -6.13 38.80 -18.72
N PRO A 231 -4.97 38.11 -18.71
CA PRO A 231 -4.47 37.43 -17.51
C PRO A 231 -4.28 38.40 -16.34
N GLU A 232 -4.78 38.03 -15.15
CA GLU A 232 -4.73 38.92 -13.97
C GLU A 232 -3.31 39.25 -13.52
N GLY A 233 -2.41 38.26 -13.61
CA GLY A 233 -1.01 38.48 -13.30
C GLY A 233 -0.35 39.35 -14.37
N ARG A 234 0.12 40.53 -13.97
CA ARG A 234 0.97 41.40 -14.79
C ARG A 234 2.39 41.39 -14.25
N GLY A 235 3.35 41.31 -15.15
CA GLY A 235 4.77 41.44 -14.82
C GLY A 235 5.62 41.65 -16.05
N TRP A 236 6.92 41.79 -15.85
CA TRP A 236 7.83 42.17 -16.93
C TRP A 236 7.85 41.16 -18.10
N PHE A 237 7.72 39.85 -17.88
CA PHE A 237 7.66 38.88 -18.98
C PHE A 237 6.32 38.85 -19.72
N SER A 238 5.28 39.52 -19.19
CA SER A 238 3.95 39.53 -19.81
C SER A 238 3.83 40.58 -20.89
N GLN A 239 4.90 41.34 -21.14
CA GLN A 239 4.99 42.41 -22.14
C GLN A 239 5.74 41.97 -23.39
N ASN A 240 5.52 42.65 -24.51
CA ASN A 240 6.26 42.35 -25.74
C ASN A 240 7.77 42.58 -25.58
N ASN A 241 8.16 43.68 -24.92
CA ASN A 241 9.52 43.97 -24.49
C ASN A 241 9.64 43.83 -22.96
N PRO A 242 10.22 42.72 -22.45
CA PRO A 242 10.34 42.50 -21.01
C PRO A 242 11.23 43.50 -20.25
N PHE A 243 12.05 44.28 -20.96
CA PHE A 243 12.91 45.30 -20.35
C PHE A 243 12.37 46.73 -20.53
N SER A 244 11.10 46.87 -20.91
CA SER A 244 10.42 48.17 -20.88
C SER A 244 10.08 48.55 -19.44
N TRP A 245 10.66 49.66 -18.98
CA TRP A 245 10.43 50.23 -17.65
C TRP A 245 9.53 51.48 -17.69
N ASP A 246 8.83 51.69 -18.81
CA ASP A 246 7.79 52.74 -18.92
C ASP A 246 6.55 52.29 -18.13
N LEU A 247 6.51 52.66 -16.84
CA LEU A 247 5.54 52.17 -15.86
C LEU A 247 4.08 52.51 -16.23
N ASP A 248 3.87 53.55 -17.04
CA ASP A 248 2.54 54.03 -17.42
C ASP A 248 2.04 53.45 -18.75
N LYS A 249 2.85 52.65 -19.46
CA LYS A 249 2.54 52.10 -20.80
C LYS A 249 2.64 50.57 -20.86
N PHE A 250 2.13 49.89 -19.85
CA PHE A 250 2.06 48.43 -19.87
C PHE A 250 1.13 47.95 -21.01
N GLU A 251 1.67 47.10 -21.89
CA GLU A 251 0.91 46.37 -22.90
C GLU A 251 1.27 44.89 -22.85
N TYR A 252 0.24 44.03 -22.84
CA TYR A 252 0.46 42.59 -22.92
C TYR A 252 1.17 42.21 -24.22
N ALA A 253 2.02 41.18 -24.14
CA ALA A 253 2.61 40.58 -25.33
C ALA A 253 1.50 40.13 -26.31
N PRO A 254 1.70 40.28 -27.63
CA PRO A 254 0.70 39.93 -28.63
C PRO A 254 0.45 38.41 -28.73
N ASP A 255 1.29 37.61 -28.07
CA ASP A 255 1.27 36.15 -28.09
C ASP A 255 1.00 35.57 -26.69
N VAL A 256 1.14 34.26 -26.52
CA VAL A 256 0.89 33.56 -25.25
C VAL A 256 1.77 34.04 -24.09
N ARG A 257 2.87 34.77 -24.35
CA ARG A 257 3.71 35.36 -23.28
C ARG A 257 2.91 36.29 -22.38
N ARG A 258 1.71 36.75 -22.77
CA ARG A 258 0.81 37.47 -21.84
C ARG A 258 0.52 36.72 -20.54
N PHE A 259 0.66 35.39 -20.52
CA PHE A 259 0.54 34.55 -19.33
C PHE A 259 1.85 34.42 -18.51
N ASP A 260 2.99 34.86 -19.05
CA ASP A 260 4.30 34.85 -18.39
C ASP A 260 4.40 36.08 -17.48
N THR A 261 4.09 35.94 -16.20
CA THR A 261 3.97 37.09 -15.30
C THR A 261 5.36 37.68 -14.94
N GLY A 262 5.97 37.15 -13.89
CA GLY A 262 7.30 37.52 -13.40
C GLY A 262 8.42 36.77 -14.12
N THR A 263 9.58 36.69 -13.48
CA THR A 263 10.68 35.83 -13.95
C THR A 263 10.18 34.38 -14.08
N PRO A 264 10.30 33.75 -15.26
CA PRO A 264 9.72 32.42 -15.48
C PRO A 264 10.47 31.33 -14.73
N GLY A 265 9.74 30.46 -14.03
CA GLY A 265 10.25 29.21 -13.50
C GLY A 265 10.79 28.33 -14.63
N SER A 266 12.11 28.19 -14.71
CA SER A 266 12.76 27.54 -15.86
C SER A 266 13.56 26.29 -15.49
N VAL A 267 13.89 26.11 -14.20
CA VAL A 267 14.67 24.96 -13.72
C VAL A 267 13.94 23.65 -14.01
N ALA A 268 12.64 23.58 -13.74
CA ALA A 268 11.85 22.38 -14.01
C ALA A 268 11.74 22.08 -15.52
N ALA A 269 11.60 23.11 -16.36
CA ALA A 269 11.62 22.96 -17.81
C ALA A 269 12.97 22.41 -18.30
N ILE A 270 14.08 22.95 -17.79
CA ILE A 270 15.45 22.48 -18.08
C ILE A 270 15.62 21.02 -17.63
N ALA A 271 15.23 20.70 -16.40
CA ALA A 271 15.32 19.35 -15.84
C ALA A 271 14.46 18.33 -16.62
N SER A 272 13.39 18.79 -17.29
CA SER A 272 12.53 17.95 -18.12
C SER A 272 13.00 17.79 -19.56
N LEU A 273 13.89 18.67 -20.06
CA LEU A 273 14.37 18.63 -21.44
C LEU A 273 14.94 17.27 -21.86
N PRO A 274 15.78 16.60 -21.06
CA PRO A 274 16.34 15.32 -21.48
C PRO A 274 15.27 14.25 -21.70
N ALA A 275 14.19 14.28 -20.90
CA ALA A 275 13.06 13.37 -21.08
C ALA A 275 12.31 13.66 -22.40
N LEU A 276 12.02 14.93 -22.69
CA LEU A 276 11.39 15.32 -23.96
C LEU A 276 12.31 15.06 -25.17
N GLU A 277 13.62 15.09 -24.98
CA GLU A 277 14.63 14.73 -25.98
C GLU A 277 14.61 13.24 -26.28
N TRP A 278 14.69 12.42 -25.24
CA TRP A 278 14.56 10.98 -25.35
C TRP A 278 13.25 10.61 -26.03
N PHE A 279 12.15 11.26 -25.60
CA PHE A 279 10.82 11.02 -26.13
C PHE A 279 10.67 11.42 -27.59
N SER A 280 11.28 12.53 -28.02
CA SER A 280 11.24 12.99 -29.42
C SER A 280 11.91 12.05 -30.42
N LYS A 281 12.67 11.05 -29.95
CA LYS A 281 13.33 10.03 -30.76
C LYS A 281 12.49 8.75 -30.89
N GLN A 282 11.36 8.66 -30.19
CA GLN A 282 10.49 7.48 -30.19
C GLN A 282 9.39 7.60 -31.26
N ASP A 283 8.90 6.46 -31.76
CA ASP A 283 7.63 6.40 -32.47
C ASP A 283 6.49 6.19 -31.46
N LEU A 284 5.51 7.12 -31.44
CA LEU A 284 4.36 7.04 -30.54
C LEU A 284 3.51 5.78 -30.74
N ASN A 285 3.46 5.27 -31.97
CA ASN A 285 2.71 4.05 -32.27
C ASN A 285 3.39 2.83 -31.64
N ASP A 286 4.72 2.77 -31.68
CA ASP A 286 5.51 1.70 -31.05
C ASP A 286 5.41 1.77 -29.53
N VAL A 287 5.47 2.99 -28.97
CA VAL A 287 5.27 3.25 -27.54
C VAL A 287 3.89 2.76 -27.08
N ALA A 288 2.83 3.14 -27.80
CA ALA A 288 1.47 2.71 -27.49
C ALA A 288 1.32 1.20 -27.64
N ALA A 289 1.89 0.59 -28.70
CA ALA A 289 1.85 -0.85 -28.92
C ALA A 289 2.58 -1.63 -27.82
N HIS A 290 3.73 -1.15 -27.35
CA HIS A 290 4.49 -1.76 -26.26
C HIS A 290 3.71 -1.71 -24.94
N ASN A 291 3.18 -0.54 -24.56
CA ASN A 291 2.34 -0.42 -23.37
C ASN A 291 1.10 -1.33 -23.46
N ARG A 292 0.44 -1.41 -24.63
CA ARG A 292 -0.71 -2.30 -24.85
C ARG A 292 -0.36 -3.75 -24.56
N ARG A 293 0.77 -4.26 -25.08
CA ARG A 293 1.23 -5.64 -24.80
C ARG A 293 1.41 -5.90 -23.30
N LEU A 294 2.04 -4.97 -22.57
CA LEU A 294 2.24 -5.10 -21.13
C LEU A 294 0.91 -5.07 -20.37
N VAL A 295 0.01 -4.16 -20.71
CA VAL A 295 -1.32 -4.09 -20.07
C VAL A 295 -2.16 -5.33 -20.38
N ASP A 296 -2.13 -5.86 -21.60
CA ASP A 296 -2.87 -7.07 -21.95
C ASP A 296 -2.35 -8.28 -21.16
N ARG A 297 -1.04 -8.34 -20.89
CA ARG A 297 -0.44 -9.32 -19.99
C ARG A 297 -0.91 -9.14 -18.55
N VAL A 298 -0.92 -7.91 -18.03
CA VAL A 298 -1.46 -7.57 -16.70
C VAL A 298 -2.93 -8.01 -16.57
N ILE A 299 -3.76 -7.70 -17.58
CA ILE A 299 -5.18 -8.10 -17.60
C ILE A 299 -5.31 -9.62 -17.61
N THR A 300 -4.53 -10.32 -18.44
CA THR A 300 -4.54 -11.80 -18.49
C THR A 300 -4.17 -12.41 -17.14
N ARG A 301 -3.18 -11.86 -16.45
CA ARG A 301 -2.78 -12.32 -15.12
C ARG A 301 -3.84 -12.00 -14.06
N ALA A 302 -4.45 -10.82 -14.10
CA ALA A 302 -5.55 -10.45 -13.21
C ALA A 302 -6.77 -11.39 -13.38
N ASP A 303 -7.09 -11.75 -14.62
CA ASP A 303 -8.17 -12.69 -14.94
C ASP A 303 -7.91 -14.08 -14.35
N ARG A 304 -6.67 -14.56 -14.38
CA ARG A 304 -6.29 -15.84 -13.74
C ARG A 304 -6.50 -15.84 -12.23
N LEU A 305 -6.31 -14.69 -11.58
CA LEU A 305 -6.54 -14.52 -10.14
C LEU A 305 -8.00 -14.14 -9.80
N ASN A 306 -8.89 -14.09 -10.79
CA ASN A 306 -10.28 -13.62 -10.67
C ASN A 306 -10.39 -12.21 -10.07
N LEU A 307 -9.45 -11.33 -10.40
CA LEU A 307 -9.44 -9.95 -9.93
C LEU A 307 -10.16 -9.05 -10.95
N PRO A 308 -11.32 -8.44 -10.60
CA PRO A 308 -12.07 -7.61 -11.54
C PRO A 308 -11.30 -6.36 -11.95
N LEU A 309 -11.44 -5.94 -13.20
CA LEU A 309 -10.89 -4.66 -13.65
C LEU A 309 -11.74 -3.48 -13.17
N HIS A 310 -11.06 -2.39 -12.85
CA HIS A 310 -11.62 -1.06 -12.60
C HIS A 310 -11.29 -0.07 -13.73
N SER A 311 -10.86 -0.60 -14.87
CA SER A 311 -10.56 0.10 -16.12
C SER A 311 -11.32 -0.55 -17.29
N PRO A 312 -11.56 0.19 -18.39
CA PRO A 312 -12.03 -0.42 -19.64
C PRO A 312 -11.09 -1.54 -20.09
N ARG A 313 -11.64 -2.66 -20.56
CA ARG A 313 -10.84 -3.73 -21.20
C ARG A 313 -10.33 -3.32 -22.57
N ASP A 314 -11.17 -2.63 -23.32
CA ASP A 314 -10.90 -2.22 -24.69
C ASP A 314 -9.68 -1.27 -24.76
N PRO A 315 -8.59 -1.67 -25.46
CA PRO A 315 -7.37 -0.87 -25.58
C PRO A 315 -7.56 0.48 -26.30
N ASP A 316 -8.65 0.64 -27.07
CA ASP A 316 -8.98 1.90 -27.74
C ASP A 316 -9.82 2.82 -26.86
N ARG A 317 -10.32 2.34 -25.71
CA ARG A 317 -11.09 3.13 -24.72
C ARG A 317 -10.33 3.39 -23.42
N ARG A 318 -9.03 3.06 -23.35
CA ARG A 318 -8.18 3.30 -22.18
C ARG A 318 -6.88 4.02 -22.51
N GLY A 319 -6.27 4.62 -21.49
CA GLY A 319 -4.88 5.05 -21.51
C GLY A 319 -3.93 3.88 -21.22
N GLY A 320 -2.74 4.20 -20.69
CA GLY A 320 -1.69 3.19 -20.47
C GLY A 320 -1.69 2.54 -19.10
N ALA A 321 -2.63 2.89 -18.23
CA ALA A 321 -2.78 2.28 -16.93
C ALA A 321 -3.94 1.30 -16.93
N VAL A 322 -3.89 0.35 -16.00
CA VAL A 322 -4.99 -0.54 -15.66
C VAL A 322 -5.15 -0.56 -14.14
N MET A 323 -6.38 -0.38 -13.71
CA MET A 323 -6.77 -0.45 -12.32
C MET A 323 -7.48 -1.78 -12.08
N ILE A 324 -7.10 -2.45 -11.00
CA ILE A 324 -7.58 -3.80 -10.66
C ILE A 324 -8.18 -3.73 -9.26
N ARG A 325 -9.36 -4.31 -9.09
CA ARG A 325 -10.03 -4.39 -7.80
C ARG A 325 -9.54 -5.61 -7.03
N MET A 326 -8.85 -5.36 -5.93
CA MET A 326 -8.51 -6.35 -4.91
C MET A 326 -9.74 -6.65 -4.04
N PRO A 327 -9.76 -7.80 -3.31
CA PRO A 327 -10.87 -8.13 -2.41
C PRO A 327 -11.21 -7.03 -1.41
N ASP A 328 -10.17 -6.46 -0.78
CA ASP A 328 -10.28 -5.33 0.14
C ASP A 328 -8.96 -4.53 0.20
N LYS A 329 -8.94 -3.50 1.05
CA LYS A 329 -7.77 -2.63 1.27
C LYS A 329 -6.61 -3.38 1.93
N ALA A 330 -6.88 -4.29 2.87
CA ALA A 330 -5.83 -5.00 3.60
C ALA A 330 -5.09 -5.97 2.67
N GLU A 331 -5.82 -6.64 1.78
CA GLU A 331 -5.25 -7.53 0.77
C GLU A 331 -4.38 -6.75 -0.24
N ALA A 332 -4.86 -5.59 -0.70
CA ALA A 332 -4.07 -4.70 -1.57
C ALA A 332 -2.78 -4.23 -0.88
N ALA A 333 -2.87 -3.81 0.39
CA ALA A 333 -1.72 -3.36 1.18
C ALA A 333 -0.70 -4.47 1.40
N ALA A 334 -1.15 -5.71 1.69
CA ALA A 334 -0.26 -6.86 1.88
C ALA A 334 0.48 -7.21 0.58
N CYS A 335 -0.22 -7.27 -0.54
CA CYS A 335 0.38 -7.51 -1.85
C CYS A 335 1.43 -6.43 -2.20
N VAL A 336 1.06 -5.15 -2.11
CA VAL A 336 1.99 -4.05 -2.42
C VAL A 336 3.18 -4.02 -1.45
N GLY A 337 2.97 -4.34 -0.17
CA GLY A 337 4.05 -4.45 0.81
C GLY A 337 5.06 -5.54 0.45
N ALA A 338 4.59 -6.74 0.10
CA ALA A 338 5.45 -7.86 -0.33
C ALA A 338 6.22 -7.52 -1.62
N LEU A 339 5.53 -6.96 -2.61
CA LEU A 339 6.13 -6.50 -3.87
C LEU A 339 7.24 -5.46 -3.63
N GLY A 340 7.03 -4.53 -2.69
CA GLY A 340 8.00 -3.48 -2.36
C GLY A 340 9.28 -4.03 -1.73
N VAL A 341 9.20 -5.12 -0.96
CA VAL A 341 10.39 -5.81 -0.39
C VAL A 341 11.27 -6.36 -1.51
N GLU A 342 10.66 -6.89 -2.56
CA GLU A 342 11.34 -7.50 -3.72
C GLU A 342 11.70 -6.48 -4.82
N GLY A 343 11.52 -5.18 -4.57
CA GLY A 343 11.89 -4.12 -5.50
C GLY A 343 10.94 -3.97 -6.69
N TYR A 344 9.65 -4.26 -6.51
CA TYR A 344 8.59 -3.92 -7.46
C TYR A 344 7.83 -2.67 -6.98
N SER A 345 7.68 -1.70 -7.87
CA SER A 345 7.00 -0.44 -7.59
C SER A 345 5.59 -0.47 -8.16
N VAL A 346 4.62 -0.76 -7.30
CA VAL A 346 3.17 -0.74 -7.58
C VAL A 346 2.49 0.04 -6.45
N ASP A 347 1.34 0.68 -6.71
CA ASP A 347 0.58 1.35 -5.66
C ASP A 347 -0.90 0.99 -5.67
N PHE A 348 -1.62 1.46 -4.64
CA PHE A 348 -3.04 1.20 -4.46
C PHE A 348 -3.77 2.39 -3.82
N ARG A 349 -5.08 2.45 -4.01
CA ARG A 349 -5.99 3.39 -3.32
C ARG A 349 -7.25 2.66 -2.88
N GLY A 350 -7.45 2.54 -1.56
CA GLY A 350 -8.52 1.69 -1.03
C GLY A 350 -8.31 0.23 -1.48
N PRO A 351 -9.31 -0.44 -2.08
CA PRO A 351 -9.13 -1.77 -2.64
C PRO A 351 -8.63 -1.78 -4.10
N ILE A 352 -8.28 -0.63 -4.68
CA ILE A 352 -7.91 -0.55 -6.10
C ILE A 352 -6.39 -0.54 -6.25
N LEU A 353 -5.83 -1.62 -6.79
CA LEU A 353 -4.46 -1.69 -7.25
C LEU A 353 -4.32 -0.91 -8.57
N ARG A 354 -3.27 -0.10 -8.72
CA ARG A 354 -3.06 0.71 -9.92
C ARG A 354 -1.73 0.35 -10.56
N MET A 355 -1.79 -0.14 -11.79
CA MET A 355 -0.62 -0.56 -12.54
C MET A 355 -0.54 0.22 -13.84
N SER A 356 0.57 0.91 -14.05
CA SER A 356 0.87 1.65 -15.27
C SER A 356 2.26 1.25 -15.77
N PRO A 357 2.36 0.12 -16.50
CA PRO A 357 3.62 -0.31 -17.08
C PRO A 357 4.06 0.66 -18.19
N GLY A 358 5.36 0.89 -18.35
CA GLY A 358 5.91 1.80 -19.35
C GLY A 358 7.30 1.38 -19.84
N PHE A 359 8.10 2.34 -20.28
CA PHE A 359 9.34 2.11 -21.05
C PHE A 359 10.39 1.21 -20.40
N VAL A 360 10.48 1.21 -19.07
CA VAL A 360 11.44 0.37 -18.34
C VAL A 360 10.81 -0.93 -17.84
N THR A 361 9.49 -1.09 -17.97
CA THR A 361 8.79 -2.26 -17.43
C THR A 361 9.04 -3.48 -18.32
N GLU A 362 9.48 -4.57 -17.72
CA GLU A 362 9.75 -5.81 -18.43
C GLU A 362 8.57 -6.78 -18.35
N GLU A 363 8.36 -7.59 -19.40
CA GLU A 363 7.29 -8.61 -19.39
C GLU A 363 7.46 -9.63 -18.26
N ARG A 364 8.69 -10.06 -17.97
CA ARG A 364 8.98 -10.98 -16.86
C ARG A 364 8.61 -10.39 -15.49
N ALA A 365 8.71 -9.08 -15.34
CA ALA A 365 8.34 -8.40 -14.10
C ALA A 365 6.83 -8.39 -13.90
N VAL A 366 6.04 -8.29 -14.99
CA VAL A 366 4.58 -8.47 -14.93
C VAL A 366 4.26 -9.85 -14.36
N ASP A 367 4.88 -10.92 -14.87
CA ASP A 367 4.60 -12.27 -14.38
C ASP A 367 5.00 -12.44 -12.91
N ALA A 368 6.22 -12.04 -12.55
CA ALA A 368 6.74 -12.17 -11.19
C ALA A 368 5.88 -11.43 -10.16
N VAL A 369 5.38 -10.23 -10.50
CA VAL A 369 4.45 -9.47 -9.64
C VAL A 369 3.19 -10.28 -9.37
N PHE A 370 2.59 -10.87 -10.39
CA PHE A 370 1.34 -11.62 -10.22
C PHE A 370 1.55 -13.00 -9.57
N ASP A 371 2.67 -13.67 -9.83
CA ASP A 371 3.02 -14.93 -9.14
C ASP A 371 3.17 -14.67 -7.63
N MET A 372 3.80 -13.56 -7.23
CA MET A 372 3.95 -13.18 -5.82
C MET A 372 2.65 -12.71 -5.18
N MET A 373 1.82 -11.95 -5.91
CA MET A 373 0.49 -11.61 -5.44
C MET A 373 -0.34 -12.86 -5.19
N GLU A 374 -0.30 -13.83 -6.10
CA GLU A 374 -0.99 -15.12 -5.94
C GLU A 374 -0.51 -15.85 -4.68
N GLU A 375 0.79 -15.90 -4.45
CA GLU A 375 1.38 -16.49 -3.25
C GLU A 375 0.91 -15.79 -1.97
N VAL A 376 0.97 -14.46 -1.91
CA VAL A 376 0.51 -13.67 -0.75
C VAL A 376 -0.97 -13.90 -0.49
N MET A 377 -1.79 -13.82 -1.54
CA MET A 377 -3.24 -14.05 -1.45
C MET A 377 -3.56 -15.48 -1.03
N THR A 378 -2.79 -16.46 -1.50
CA THR A 378 -2.96 -17.88 -1.14
C THR A 378 -2.56 -18.12 0.30
N ARG A 379 -1.40 -17.63 0.76
CA ARG A 379 -0.95 -17.71 2.16
C ARG A 379 -1.99 -17.11 3.12
N ARG A 380 -2.62 -16.00 2.73
CA ARG A 380 -3.68 -15.35 3.51
C ARG A 380 -5.01 -16.13 3.47
N ARG A 381 -5.37 -16.74 2.33
CA ARG A 381 -6.58 -17.59 2.18
C ARG A 381 -6.44 -18.98 2.80
N CYS A 382 -5.24 -19.55 2.87
CA CYS A 382 -4.94 -20.89 3.39
C CYS A 382 -4.79 -20.94 4.92
N ARG A 383 -5.11 -19.84 5.63
CA ARG A 383 -5.20 -19.87 7.10
C ARG A 383 -6.38 -20.73 7.48
N PHE A 384 -6.11 -21.82 8.20
CA PHE A 384 -7.05 -22.87 8.58
C PHE A 384 -8.43 -22.30 8.99
N ALA A 385 -9.40 -22.34 8.08
CA ALA A 385 -10.79 -21.96 8.34
C ALA A 385 -11.71 -23.19 8.45
N GLY A 386 -11.15 -24.39 8.58
CA GLY A 386 -11.92 -25.65 8.54
C GLY A 386 -12.53 -25.96 7.17
N GLN A 387 -12.05 -25.33 6.08
CA GLN A 387 -12.59 -25.47 4.72
C GLN A 387 -11.84 -26.49 3.83
N GLY A 388 -11.15 -27.46 4.44
CA GLY A 388 -10.46 -28.53 3.70
C GLY A 388 -11.41 -29.62 3.15
N GLU A 389 -10.87 -30.53 2.33
CA GLU A 389 -11.62 -31.71 1.90
C GLU A 389 -12.09 -32.53 3.11
N LYS A 390 -13.38 -32.90 3.12
CA LYS A 390 -13.95 -33.72 4.18
C LYS A 390 -13.37 -35.13 4.10
N ALA A 391 -12.61 -35.53 5.11
CA ALA A 391 -12.10 -36.89 5.22
C ALA A 391 -13.27 -37.90 5.20
N LYS A 392 -13.18 -38.91 4.33
CA LYS A 392 -14.08 -40.07 4.38
C LYS A 392 -13.85 -40.81 5.70
N GLY A 393 -14.91 -41.21 6.38
CA GLY A 393 -14.82 -41.96 7.64
C GLY A 393 -14.71 -41.12 8.91
N ALA A 394 -15.03 -39.82 8.87
CA ALA A 394 -14.89 -38.93 10.03
C ALA A 394 -15.74 -39.37 11.25
N ALA A 395 -16.88 -40.00 11.01
CA ALA A 395 -17.73 -40.52 12.09
C ALA A 395 -17.05 -41.68 12.83
N GLU A 396 -16.43 -42.59 12.09
CA GLU A 396 -15.65 -43.71 12.63
C GLU A 396 -14.42 -43.22 13.39
N VAL A 397 -13.71 -42.21 12.88
CA VAL A 397 -12.57 -41.60 13.56
C VAL A 397 -12.99 -40.97 14.89
N LEU A 398 -14.10 -40.22 14.92
CA LEU A 398 -14.58 -39.61 16.15
C LEU A 398 -15.03 -40.65 17.17
N ALA A 399 -15.69 -41.73 16.73
CA ALA A 399 -16.09 -42.85 17.57
C ALA A 399 -14.87 -43.61 18.15
N ALA A 400 -13.83 -43.81 17.34
CA ALA A 400 -12.58 -44.43 17.76
C ALA A 400 -11.84 -43.57 18.78
N LEU A 401 -11.76 -42.24 18.57
CA LEU A 401 -11.19 -41.30 19.53
C LEU A 401 -11.94 -41.33 20.85
N ALA A 402 -13.28 -41.29 20.81
CA ALA A 402 -14.12 -41.36 22.01
C ALA A 402 -13.89 -42.67 22.79
N SER A 403 -13.80 -43.80 22.08
CA SER A 403 -13.50 -45.09 22.70
C SER A 403 -12.08 -45.16 23.25
N GLY A 404 -11.11 -44.58 22.54
CA GLY A 404 -9.71 -44.50 22.98
C GLY A 404 -9.53 -43.66 24.24
N LEU A 405 -10.23 -42.53 24.35
CA LEU A 405 -10.25 -41.70 25.55
C LEU A 405 -10.90 -42.45 26.73
N ALA A 406 -12.06 -43.08 26.52
CA ALA A 406 -12.75 -43.83 27.57
C ALA A 406 -11.98 -45.09 28.02
N GLY A 407 -11.26 -45.73 27.10
CA GLY A 407 -10.49 -46.96 27.35
C GLY A 407 -9.02 -46.72 27.73
N GLY A 408 -8.53 -45.48 27.74
CA GLY A 408 -7.16 -45.12 28.10
C GLY A 408 -6.11 -45.27 27.00
N ALA A 409 -6.47 -45.74 25.80
CA ALA A 409 -5.56 -45.81 24.65
C ALA A 409 -5.18 -44.43 24.09
N VAL A 410 -5.98 -43.40 24.41
CA VAL A 410 -5.65 -41.99 24.19
C VAL A 410 -5.53 -41.34 25.56
N ARG A 411 -4.34 -40.85 25.88
CA ARG A 411 -4.04 -40.15 27.12
C ARG A 411 -4.20 -38.64 26.91
N VAL A 412 -4.75 -37.97 27.92
CA VAL A 412 -4.82 -36.50 27.97
C VAL A 412 -3.66 -35.99 28.82
N VAL A 413 -2.82 -35.15 28.24
CA VAL A 413 -1.70 -34.48 28.91
C VAL A 413 -2.12 -33.05 29.24
N ASP A 414 -1.95 -32.64 30.49
CA ASP A 414 -2.13 -31.25 30.91
C ASP A 414 -0.82 -30.49 30.70
N LEU A 415 -0.85 -29.46 29.85
CA LEU A 415 0.31 -28.63 29.49
C LEU A 415 0.28 -27.28 30.20
N THR A 416 -0.47 -27.19 31.30
CA THR A 416 -0.75 -25.95 31.99
C THR A 416 0.00 -25.89 33.31
N ALA A 417 0.72 -24.79 33.54
CA ALA A 417 1.28 -24.45 34.84
C ALA A 417 0.15 -24.12 35.84
N GLN A 418 0.37 -24.42 37.12
CA GLN A 418 -0.59 -24.00 38.15
C GLN A 418 -0.63 -22.47 38.23
N LEU A 419 -1.84 -21.91 38.08
CA LEU A 419 -2.08 -20.47 38.21
C LEU A 419 -2.36 -20.11 39.68
N GLY A 420 -1.64 -19.13 40.22
CA GLY A 420 -1.81 -18.65 41.59
C GLY A 420 -0.91 -17.45 41.92
N PRO A 421 -0.89 -16.97 43.18
CA PRO A 421 -0.12 -15.78 43.56
C PRO A 421 1.39 -15.86 43.29
N GLU A 422 1.94 -17.07 43.29
CA GLU A 422 3.37 -17.34 43.01
C GLU A 422 3.67 -17.53 41.51
N THR A 423 2.67 -17.39 40.63
CA THR A 423 2.90 -17.49 39.18
C THR A 423 3.91 -16.44 38.73
N PRO A 424 4.99 -16.83 38.02
CA PRO A 424 5.92 -15.88 37.43
C PRO A 424 5.22 -14.94 36.45
N ILE A 425 5.48 -13.64 36.54
CA ILE A 425 4.92 -12.62 35.65
C ILE A 425 6.04 -11.91 34.91
N LEU A 426 5.85 -11.71 33.60
CA LEU A 426 6.77 -10.93 32.76
C LEU A 426 6.99 -9.54 33.37
N ARG A 427 8.26 -9.13 33.45
CA ARG A 427 8.64 -7.77 33.83
C ARG A 427 9.17 -7.03 32.61
N LEU A 428 8.70 -5.80 32.48
CA LEU A 428 9.10 -4.83 31.46
C LEU A 428 9.71 -3.63 32.17
N PRO A 429 10.70 -2.95 31.56
CA PRO A 429 11.23 -1.69 32.06
C PRO A 429 10.09 -0.68 32.31
N GLU A 430 10.12 -0.02 33.47
CA GLU A 430 9.02 0.89 33.89
C GLU A 430 8.82 2.08 32.93
N ASP A 431 9.87 2.47 32.21
CA ASP A 431 9.83 3.50 31.18
C ASP A 431 9.29 3.00 29.83
N LEU A 432 9.32 1.68 29.59
CA LEU A 432 8.80 1.05 28.38
C LEU A 432 7.30 0.75 28.47
N ALA A 433 6.85 0.13 29.57
CA ALA A 433 5.47 -0.33 29.72
C ALA A 433 5.04 -0.51 31.17
N ARG A 434 3.72 -0.60 31.39
CA ARG A 434 3.16 -0.95 32.69
C ARG A 434 3.16 -2.47 32.85
N ASN A 435 3.75 -2.94 33.94
CA ASN A 435 3.76 -4.35 34.29
C ASN A 435 2.38 -4.89 34.66
N THR A 436 2.11 -6.13 34.28
CA THR A 436 0.90 -6.85 34.70
C THR A 436 0.96 -7.10 36.22
N PRO A 437 -0.13 -6.84 36.97
CA PRO A 437 -0.18 -7.18 38.39
C PRO A 437 -0.01 -8.69 38.64
N LYS A 438 0.46 -9.04 39.84
CA LYS A 438 0.45 -10.43 40.32
C LYS A 438 -0.98 -10.97 40.38
N VAL A 439 -1.12 -12.26 40.16
CA VAL A 439 -2.41 -12.97 40.33
C VAL A 439 -2.82 -12.88 41.80
N ALA A 440 -4.05 -12.49 42.07
CA ALA A 440 -4.60 -12.50 43.41
C ALA A 440 -5.85 -13.39 43.49
N ILE A 441 -5.94 -14.17 44.57
CA ILE A 441 -7.09 -15.03 44.85
C ILE A 441 -7.74 -14.51 46.14
N HIS A 442 -8.97 -14.05 46.02
CA HIS A 442 -9.70 -13.44 47.11
C HIS A 442 -10.85 -14.35 47.52
N ARG A 443 -10.79 -14.84 48.76
CA ARG A 443 -11.84 -15.67 49.33
C ARG A 443 -13.08 -14.84 49.63
N ILE A 444 -14.22 -15.32 49.15
CA ILE A 444 -15.56 -14.81 49.47
C ILE A 444 -16.13 -15.61 50.64
N SER A 445 -16.07 -16.95 50.56
CA SER A 445 -16.58 -17.84 51.61
C SER A 445 -15.87 -19.20 51.60
N GLU A 446 -15.90 -19.91 52.73
CA GLU A 446 -15.49 -21.31 52.84
C GLU A 446 -16.32 -22.05 53.90
N TYR A 447 -17.56 -22.40 53.53
CA TYR A 447 -18.49 -23.11 54.42
C TYR A 447 -18.72 -22.37 55.76
N ASP A 448 -18.75 -21.04 55.69
CA ASP A 448 -18.81 -20.11 56.83
C ASP A 448 -20.09 -19.24 56.77
N THR A 449 -20.12 -18.14 57.53
CA THR A 449 -21.27 -17.24 57.57
C THR A 449 -21.51 -16.49 56.25
N ASP A 450 -20.47 -16.34 55.43
CA ASP A 450 -20.54 -15.63 54.15
C ASP A 450 -20.95 -16.58 53.00
N GLY A 451 -20.85 -17.90 53.22
CA GLY A 451 -21.36 -18.94 52.32
C GLY A 451 -21.42 -20.31 53.01
N PRO A 452 -22.55 -20.70 53.61
CA PRO A 452 -22.62 -21.85 54.52
C PRO A 452 -22.52 -23.22 53.83
N PHE A 453 -22.67 -23.26 52.50
CA PHE A 453 -22.68 -24.50 51.73
C PHE A 453 -21.63 -24.55 50.60
N TRP A 454 -20.92 -23.46 50.35
CA TRP A 454 -20.00 -23.36 49.22
C TRP A 454 -18.71 -22.62 49.60
N ALA A 455 -17.61 -23.08 49.03
CA ALA A 455 -16.38 -22.32 48.95
C ALA A 455 -16.39 -21.51 47.65
N TRP A 456 -16.03 -20.23 47.72
CA TRP A 456 -16.04 -19.35 46.56
C TRP A 456 -14.91 -18.33 46.67
N ASN A 457 -14.10 -18.24 45.61
CA ASN A 457 -13.08 -17.21 45.42
C ASN A 457 -13.41 -16.36 44.18
N TRP A 458 -12.93 -15.11 44.17
CA TRP A 458 -12.78 -14.33 42.95
C TRP A 458 -11.30 -14.03 42.69
N LEU A 459 -10.98 -13.61 41.46
CA LEU A 459 -9.61 -13.49 40.96
C LEU A 459 -9.35 -12.08 40.45
N GLU A 460 -8.18 -11.52 40.77
CA GLU A 460 -7.57 -10.43 39.98
C GLU A 460 -6.48 -11.05 39.10
N LEU A 461 -6.60 -10.88 37.78
CA LEU A 461 -5.85 -11.68 36.81
C LEU A 461 -5.60 -10.90 35.51
N GLY A 462 -4.35 -10.91 35.03
CA GLY A 462 -4.01 -10.42 33.70
C GLY A 462 -4.32 -11.44 32.60
N GLU A 463 -4.61 -10.95 31.40
CA GLU A 463 -4.89 -11.81 30.23
C GLU A 463 -3.67 -12.65 29.80
N HIS A 464 -2.46 -12.19 30.11
CA HIS A 464 -1.19 -12.83 29.73
C HIS A 464 -0.44 -13.35 30.98
N SER A 465 -1.13 -14.09 31.83
CA SER A 465 -0.58 -14.64 33.08
C SER A 465 -0.56 -16.17 33.07
N GLY A 466 0.54 -16.76 33.57
CA GLY A 466 0.73 -18.21 33.59
C GLY A 466 0.83 -18.81 32.19
N THR A 467 0.37 -20.05 32.02
CA THR A 467 0.17 -20.61 30.67
C THR A 467 -0.95 -19.85 29.97
N HIS A 468 -0.61 -19.12 28.91
CA HIS A 468 -1.53 -18.21 28.26
C HIS A 468 -1.46 -18.26 26.74
N PHE A 469 -2.51 -17.72 26.15
CA PHE A 469 -2.75 -17.62 24.72
C PHE A 469 -2.65 -16.17 24.28
N ASP A 470 -1.89 -15.91 23.22
CA ASP A 470 -1.81 -14.60 22.57
C ASP A 470 -2.69 -14.57 21.33
N ALA A 471 -3.75 -13.75 21.38
CA ALA A 471 -4.59 -13.50 20.23
C ALA A 471 -3.89 -12.49 19.29
N PRO A 472 -4.22 -12.45 17.99
CA PRO A 472 -3.60 -11.54 17.03
C PRO A 472 -3.60 -10.07 17.45
N HIS A 473 -4.65 -9.60 18.13
CA HIS A 473 -4.72 -8.22 18.62
C HIS A 473 -3.73 -7.89 19.76
N HIS A 474 -3.09 -8.90 20.37
CA HIS A 474 -2.08 -8.71 21.39
C HIS A 474 -0.93 -7.80 20.93
N TRP A 475 -0.59 -7.85 19.63
CA TRP A 475 0.53 -7.09 19.09
C TRP A 475 0.12 -6.12 17.98
N LEU A 476 0.88 -5.04 17.84
CA LEU A 476 0.59 -3.95 16.90
C LEU A 476 0.39 -4.44 15.46
N SER A 477 1.12 -5.48 15.05
CA SER A 477 1.05 -6.04 13.71
C SER A 477 -0.27 -6.79 13.42
N GLY A 478 -1.00 -7.23 14.45
CA GLY A 478 -2.28 -7.91 14.31
C GLY A 478 -3.52 -7.08 14.65
N LYS A 479 -3.35 -5.80 15.01
CA LYS A 479 -4.41 -4.86 15.44
C LYS A 479 -5.56 -4.63 14.44
N ASP A 480 -5.39 -5.04 13.18
CA ASP A 480 -6.34 -4.79 12.09
C ASP A 480 -7.14 -6.06 11.71
N HIS A 481 -6.94 -7.18 12.41
CA HIS A 481 -7.69 -8.44 12.17
C HIS A 481 -9.00 -8.44 12.96
N PRO A 482 -10.19 -8.26 12.34
CA PRO A 482 -11.45 -8.17 13.08
C PRO A 482 -11.79 -9.45 13.88
N ASP A 483 -11.24 -10.59 13.49
CA ASP A 483 -11.33 -11.89 14.17
C ASP A 483 -10.11 -12.18 15.08
N GLY A 484 -9.37 -11.14 15.47
CA GLY A 484 -8.11 -11.25 16.22
C GLY A 484 -8.23 -11.19 17.74
N PHE A 485 -9.44 -11.21 18.30
CA PHE A 485 -9.67 -11.23 19.76
C PHE A 485 -10.12 -12.61 20.23
N THR A 486 -9.97 -12.91 21.52
CA THR A 486 -10.38 -14.22 22.08
C THR A 486 -11.87 -14.49 21.97
N ASP A 487 -12.73 -13.47 21.88
CA ASP A 487 -14.17 -13.61 21.66
C ASP A 487 -14.61 -13.66 20.19
N THR A 488 -13.77 -13.21 19.26
CA THR A 488 -14.08 -13.15 17.82
C THR A 488 -13.35 -14.18 16.96
N LEU A 489 -12.26 -14.77 17.47
CA LEU A 489 -11.49 -15.79 16.74
C LEU A 489 -12.30 -17.05 16.43
N SER A 490 -11.89 -17.76 15.37
CA SER A 490 -12.49 -19.04 15.03
C SER A 490 -12.01 -20.15 15.97
N VAL A 491 -12.93 -20.67 16.80
CA VAL A 491 -12.63 -21.77 17.73
C VAL A 491 -12.19 -23.06 17.03
N GLN A 492 -12.50 -23.21 15.74
CA GLN A 492 -12.06 -24.35 14.93
C GLN A 492 -10.53 -24.45 14.86
N ARG A 493 -9.82 -23.33 15.00
CA ARG A 493 -8.37 -23.22 14.94
C ARG A 493 -7.66 -23.55 16.25
N LEU A 494 -8.41 -23.67 17.34
CA LEU A 494 -7.87 -23.92 18.69
C LEU A 494 -7.53 -25.40 18.92
N ILE A 495 -7.97 -26.28 18.02
CA ILE A 495 -7.76 -27.72 18.10
C ILE A 495 -7.10 -28.18 16.80
N ALA A 496 -5.82 -28.55 16.86
CA ALA A 496 -5.07 -28.97 15.68
C ALA A 496 -3.91 -29.91 16.03
N PRO A 497 -3.39 -30.68 15.05
CA PRO A 497 -2.18 -31.49 15.27
C PRO A 497 -1.00 -30.62 15.71
N ALA A 498 -0.15 -31.18 16.56
CA ALA A 498 1.04 -30.50 17.06
C ALA A 498 2.33 -31.21 16.66
N ASN A 499 3.36 -30.40 16.40
CA ASN A 499 4.72 -30.82 16.13
C ASN A 499 5.62 -30.32 17.27
N VAL A 500 6.27 -31.24 18.00
CA VAL A 500 7.15 -30.90 19.12
C VAL A 500 8.60 -31.01 18.68
N ILE A 501 9.30 -29.87 18.71
CA ILE A 501 10.73 -29.78 18.40
C ILE A 501 11.49 -29.72 19.72
N ASP A 502 12.17 -30.82 20.04
CA ASP A 502 12.96 -30.95 21.26
C ASP A 502 14.30 -30.23 21.14
N CYS A 503 14.46 -29.18 21.93
CA CYS A 503 15.67 -28.37 22.08
C CYS A 503 16.14 -28.36 23.55
N SER A 504 15.71 -29.33 24.36
CA SER A 504 15.97 -29.33 25.82
C SER A 504 17.44 -29.47 26.16
N ALA A 505 18.21 -30.24 25.38
CA ALA A 505 19.65 -30.39 25.58
C ALA A 505 20.41 -29.10 25.23
N GLU A 506 20.02 -28.45 24.13
CA GLU A 506 20.60 -27.20 23.67
C GLU A 506 20.26 -26.05 24.62
N ALA A 507 19.00 -25.91 25.04
CA ALA A 507 18.55 -24.91 26.00
C ALA A 507 19.15 -25.09 27.41
N ALA A 508 19.49 -26.33 27.80
CA ALA A 508 20.19 -26.59 29.05
C ALA A 508 21.68 -26.19 28.99
N ALA A 509 22.30 -26.28 27.79
CA ALA A 509 23.68 -25.88 27.58
C ALA A 509 23.84 -24.37 27.36
N ASP A 510 22.84 -23.75 26.74
CA ASP A 510 22.82 -22.33 26.40
C ASP A 510 21.41 -21.76 26.62
N PRO A 511 21.19 -20.92 27.65
CA PRO A 511 19.89 -20.31 27.90
C PRO A 511 19.45 -19.35 26.78
N ASP A 512 20.34 -18.92 25.89
CA ASP A 512 20.04 -18.06 24.74
C ASP A 512 19.89 -18.86 23.43
N PHE A 513 19.78 -20.19 23.50
CA PHE A 513 19.69 -21.02 22.31
C PHE A 513 18.53 -20.60 21.39
N LEU A 514 18.85 -20.44 20.11
CA LEU A 514 17.88 -20.11 19.06
C LEU A 514 17.56 -21.30 18.15
N LEU A 515 16.28 -21.67 18.10
CA LEU A 515 15.77 -22.58 17.08
C LEU A 515 15.74 -21.86 15.73
N THR A 516 16.46 -22.38 14.73
CA THR A 516 16.59 -21.80 13.38
C THR A 516 15.75 -22.54 12.33
N ALA A 517 15.54 -21.94 11.15
CA ALA A 517 14.88 -22.64 10.04
C ALA A 517 15.64 -23.90 9.61
N ALA A 518 16.97 -23.93 9.77
CA ALA A 518 17.78 -25.12 9.49
C ALA A 518 17.47 -26.26 10.47
N HIS A 519 17.31 -25.95 11.76
CA HIS A 519 16.90 -26.92 12.78
C HIS A 519 15.51 -27.49 12.47
N VAL A 520 14.54 -26.63 12.11
CA VAL A 520 13.19 -27.07 11.73
C VAL A 520 13.24 -28.02 10.53
N LYS A 521 14.00 -27.69 9.49
CA LYS A 521 14.16 -28.55 8.30
C LYS A 521 14.80 -29.89 8.63
N ALA A 522 15.79 -29.91 9.53
CA ALA A 522 16.41 -31.15 9.99
C ALA A 522 15.41 -32.01 10.78
N TRP A 523 14.58 -31.38 11.61
CA TRP A 523 13.49 -32.05 12.32
C TRP A 523 12.47 -32.65 11.34
N GLU A 524 12.03 -31.89 10.34
CA GLU A 524 11.09 -32.36 9.30
C GLU A 524 11.66 -33.53 8.50
N ALA A 525 12.96 -33.52 8.20
CA ALA A 525 13.62 -34.62 7.50
C ALA A 525 13.54 -35.94 8.29
N LYS A 526 13.45 -35.88 9.62
CA LYS A 526 13.37 -37.04 10.51
C LYS A 526 11.92 -37.44 10.84
N HIS A 527 11.03 -36.48 11.02
CA HIS A 527 9.68 -36.69 11.57
C HIS A 527 8.55 -36.47 10.56
N GLY A 528 8.88 -36.03 9.34
CA GLY A 528 7.94 -35.68 8.29
C GLY A 528 7.61 -34.17 8.27
N PRO A 529 7.02 -33.68 7.16
CA PRO A 529 6.80 -32.24 6.96
C PRO A 529 5.77 -31.67 7.94
N ILE A 530 6.01 -30.45 8.44
CA ILE A 530 5.01 -29.64 9.14
C ILE A 530 3.95 -29.21 8.13
N GLY A 531 2.70 -29.54 8.42
CA GLY A 531 1.55 -29.27 7.56
C GLY A 531 0.89 -27.91 7.83
N PRO A 532 0.11 -27.39 6.86
CA PRO A 532 -0.68 -26.19 7.08
C PRO A 532 -1.75 -26.41 8.15
N GLY A 533 -1.93 -25.42 9.03
CA GLY A 533 -2.87 -25.46 10.15
C GLY A 533 -2.38 -26.26 11.37
N GLU A 534 -1.17 -26.81 11.36
CA GLU A 534 -0.59 -27.49 12.52
C GLU A 534 0.05 -26.49 13.49
N TRP A 535 0.12 -26.88 14.77
CA TRP A 535 0.89 -26.20 15.80
C TRP A 535 2.36 -26.62 15.75
N VAL A 536 3.25 -25.71 16.12
CA VAL A 536 4.67 -26.01 16.37
C VAL A 536 5.02 -25.57 17.78
N LEU A 537 5.54 -26.51 18.57
CA LEU A 537 5.90 -26.30 19.97
C LEU A 537 7.40 -26.53 20.14
N MET A 538 8.08 -25.63 20.84
CA MET A 538 9.48 -25.76 21.23
C MET A 538 9.56 -26.31 22.65
N ARG A 539 10.08 -27.52 22.79
CA ARG A 539 10.40 -28.10 24.09
C ARG A 539 11.80 -27.67 24.51
N THR A 540 11.91 -27.08 25.68
CA THR A 540 13.16 -26.56 26.26
C THR A 540 13.37 -27.04 27.70
N ASP A 541 12.38 -27.73 28.28
CA ASP A 541 12.28 -28.07 29.69
C ASP A 541 12.37 -26.82 30.62
N TRP A 542 12.02 -25.63 30.09
CA TRP A 542 12.08 -24.37 30.85
C TRP A 542 11.09 -24.33 32.02
N ASP A 543 9.96 -25.02 31.87
CA ASP A 543 8.91 -25.17 32.88
C ASP A 543 9.40 -25.75 34.22
N LYS A 544 10.52 -26.48 34.23
CA LYS A 544 11.18 -26.96 35.45
C LYS A 544 11.63 -25.83 36.38
N ARG A 545 11.73 -24.60 35.88
CA ARG A 545 12.09 -23.39 36.65
C ARG A 545 10.89 -22.64 37.20
N SER A 546 9.66 -23.00 36.83
CA SER A 546 8.44 -22.23 37.16
C SER A 546 8.10 -22.10 38.65
N HIS A 547 8.77 -22.86 39.52
CA HIS A 547 8.63 -22.78 40.97
C HIS A 547 9.38 -21.58 41.59
N ASP A 548 10.22 -20.89 40.81
CA ASP A 548 11.04 -19.76 41.23
C ASP A 548 11.00 -18.68 40.13
N GLU A 549 10.47 -17.49 40.46
CA GLU A 549 10.30 -16.41 39.49
C GLU A 549 11.64 -15.87 38.95
N GLU A 550 12.67 -15.78 39.79
CA GLU A 550 13.98 -15.28 39.37
C GLU A 550 14.65 -16.26 38.40
N LEU A 551 14.59 -17.56 38.70
CA LEU A 551 15.09 -18.59 37.80
C LEU A 551 14.28 -18.71 36.51
N PHE A 552 12.97 -18.48 36.55
CA PHE A 552 12.10 -18.60 35.38
C PHE A 552 12.27 -17.43 34.41
N LEU A 553 12.34 -16.21 34.94
CA LEU A 553 12.55 -15.00 34.13
C LEU A 553 14.00 -14.88 33.66
N ASN A 554 14.96 -15.35 34.47
CA ASN A 554 16.39 -15.36 34.15
C ASN A 554 16.88 -14.01 33.59
N GLU A 555 16.55 -12.94 34.31
CA GLU A 555 16.89 -11.55 33.95
C GLU A 555 18.37 -11.27 34.24
N ASP A 556 19.00 -10.43 33.42
CA ASP A 556 20.34 -9.93 33.74
C ASP A 556 20.33 -9.16 35.07
N PRO A 557 21.29 -9.41 35.98
CA PRO A 557 21.43 -8.64 37.20
C PRO A 557 21.73 -7.14 36.99
N ASP A 558 22.21 -6.72 35.81
CA ASP A 558 22.33 -5.31 35.43
C ASP A 558 21.01 -4.82 34.79
N PRO A 559 20.24 -3.93 35.45
CA PRO A 559 19.01 -3.39 34.86
C PRO A 559 19.26 -2.47 33.65
N TYR A 560 20.51 -2.18 33.31
CA TYR A 560 20.92 -1.36 32.16
C TYR A 560 21.65 -2.13 31.05
N GLU A 561 22.08 -3.38 31.30
CA GLU A 561 22.67 -4.27 30.30
C GLU A 561 21.96 -5.62 30.32
N ASP A 562 21.44 -5.98 29.15
CA ASP A 562 20.83 -7.27 28.79
C ASP A 562 19.46 -7.60 29.43
N GLY A 563 18.64 -8.33 28.66
CA GLY A 563 17.23 -8.57 28.97
C GLY A 563 17.03 -9.90 29.72
N SER A 564 15.87 -10.53 29.53
CA SER A 564 15.69 -11.93 29.95
C SER A 564 16.56 -12.85 29.07
N HIS A 565 17.17 -13.87 29.67
CA HIS A 565 17.90 -14.92 28.97
C HIS A 565 17.07 -16.21 28.94
N SER A 566 16.30 -16.38 27.87
CA SER A 566 15.49 -17.59 27.67
C SER A 566 15.48 -18.01 26.19
N PRO A 567 15.45 -19.33 25.92
CA PRO A 567 15.58 -19.86 24.58
C PRO A 567 14.31 -19.57 23.78
N GLY A 568 14.46 -19.47 22.47
CA GLY A 568 13.32 -19.18 21.59
C GLY A 568 13.64 -19.33 20.12
N PRO A 569 12.76 -18.84 19.23
CA PRO A 569 12.97 -18.94 17.80
C PRO A 569 13.85 -17.79 17.28
N SER A 570 14.65 -18.06 16.25
CA SER A 570 15.25 -16.99 15.44
C SER A 570 14.24 -16.38 14.47
N THR A 571 14.57 -15.21 13.90
CA THR A 571 13.73 -14.53 12.90
C THR A 571 13.43 -15.41 11.67
N ASP A 572 14.44 -16.12 11.14
CA ASP A 572 14.27 -17.00 9.98
C ASP A 572 13.44 -18.25 10.30
N CYS A 573 13.45 -18.72 11.55
CA CYS A 573 12.62 -19.84 11.99
C CYS A 573 11.13 -19.50 11.90
N ILE A 574 10.71 -18.38 12.50
CA ILE A 574 9.30 -17.96 12.46
C ILE A 574 8.86 -17.66 11.04
N ASP A 575 9.68 -16.96 10.24
CA ASP A 575 9.34 -16.69 8.84
C ASP A 575 9.17 -17.98 8.02
N TYR A 576 10.05 -18.96 8.22
CA TYR A 576 9.93 -20.28 7.59
C TYR A 576 8.64 -20.99 7.99
N LEU A 577 8.32 -21.06 9.28
CA LEU A 577 7.13 -21.72 9.79
C LEU A 577 5.84 -21.05 9.30
N LEU A 578 5.80 -19.72 9.25
CA LEU A 578 4.66 -18.98 8.69
C LEU A 578 4.51 -19.22 7.19
N GLY A 579 5.62 -19.37 6.46
CA GLY A 579 5.61 -19.84 5.07
C GLY A 579 4.97 -21.22 4.87
N LYS A 580 4.92 -22.06 5.91
CA LYS A 580 4.24 -23.37 5.92
C LYS A 580 2.75 -23.28 6.27
N GLY A 581 2.27 -22.10 6.71
CA GLY A 581 0.87 -21.88 7.06
C GLY A 581 0.47 -22.49 8.40
N ILE A 582 1.36 -22.53 9.39
CA ILE A 582 1.05 -22.99 10.76
C ILE A 582 -0.09 -22.18 11.40
N VAL A 583 -0.82 -22.79 12.33
CA VAL A 583 -1.90 -22.08 13.05
C VAL A 583 -1.37 -21.22 14.20
N GLY A 584 -0.22 -21.63 14.78
CA GLY A 584 0.43 -20.93 15.86
C GLY A 584 1.70 -21.60 16.34
N TRP A 585 2.38 -20.91 17.24
CA TRP A 585 3.68 -21.26 17.82
C TRP A 585 3.58 -21.27 19.34
N GLY A 586 4.28 -22.19 19.99
CA GLY A 586 4.30 -22.29 21.46
C GLY A 586 5.65 -22.65 22.06
N THR A 587 5.89 -22.18 23.27
CA THR A 587 7.11 -22.47 24.06
C THR A 587 6.80 -22.56 25.56
N GLN A 588 7.76 -23.05 26.33
CA GLN A 588 7.69 -23.18 27.79
C GLN A 588 8.16 -21.91 28.53
N CYS A 589 8.73 -20.95 27.80
CA CYS A 589 9.24 -19.69 28.35
C CYS A 589 8.12 -18.67 28.59
N ILE A 590 8.41 -17.60 29.34
CA ILE A 590 7.43 -16.58 29.76
C ILE A 590 6.75 -15.86 28.59
N GLY A 591 7.43 -15.75 27.44
CA GLY A 591 6.90 -15.19 26.19
C GLY A 591 7.19 -16.09 25.00
N THR A 592 6.56 -15.80 23.86
CA THR A 592 6.71 -16.58 22.61
C THR A 592 8.06 -16.37 21.91
N ASP A 593 8.69 -15.24 22.16
CA ASP A 593 10.01 -14.86 21.68
C ASP A 593 11.13 -15.37 22.61
N ALA A 594 12.36 -15.43 22.09
CA ALA A 594 13.55 -15.55 22.93
C ALA A 594 13.69 -14.34 23.85
N GLY A 595 14.23 -14.50 25.05
CA GLY A 595 14.34 -13.39 26.00
C GLY A 595 15.14 -12.19 25.46
N MET A 596 16.14 -12.46 24.62
CA MET A 596 16.98 -11.45 23.97
C MET A 596 16.40 -10.88 22.66
N ALA A 597 15.15 -11.23 22.31
CA ALA A 597 14.54 -10.87 21.03
C ALA A 597 14.35 -9.36 20.82
N GLY A 598 14.41 -8.54 21.88
CA GLY A 598 14.45 -7.08 21.75
C GLY A 598 15.64 -6.56 20.93
N LYS A 599 16.70 -7.36 20.79
CA LYS A 599 17.90 -7.04 19.98
C LYS A 599 17.80 -7.52 18.53
N PHE A 600 16.75 -8.25 18.16
CA PHE A 600 16.63 -8.83 16.83
C PHE A 600 16.16 -7.79 15.80
N SER A 601 16.15 -8.17 14.52
CA SER A 601 15.65 -7.34 13.43
C SER A 601 14.60 -8.09 12.60
N PRO A 602 13.31 -7.74 12.70
CA PRO A 602 12.72 -6.81 13.67
C PRO A 602 12.82 -7.34 15.11
N PRO A 603 12.75 -6.48 16.14
CA PRO A 603 12.69 -6.95 17.53
C PRO A 603 11.43 -7.78 17.74
N PHE A 604 11.47 -8.79 18.61
CA PHE A 604 10.34 -9.68 18.90
C PHE A 604 9.69 -10.29 17.63
N PRO A 605 10.45 -11.03 16.81
CA PRO A 605 9.96 -11.54 15.53
C PRO A 605 8.80 -12.54 15.67
N ALA A 606 8.72 -13.32 16.75
CA ALA A 606 7.59 -14.23 16.98
C ALA A 606 6.29 -13.44 17.13
N HIS A 607 6.22 -12.47 18.05
CA HIS A 607 5.04 -11.62 18.18
C HIS A 607 4.74 -10.84 16.89
N ASN A 608 5.74 -10.19 16.30
CA ASN A 608 5.54 -9.40 15.09
C ASN A 608 4.97 -10.22 13.94
N PHE A 609 5.57 -11.37 13.64
CA PHE A 609 5.21 -12.14 12.46
C PHE A 609 3.98 -13.02 12.68
N LEU A 610 3.83 -13.67 13.85
CA LEU A 610 2.64 -14.47 14.16
C LEU A 610 1.39 -13.60 14.06
N HIS A 611 1.38 -12.44 14.71
CA HIS A 611 0.18 -11.60 14.78
C HIS A 611 -0.07 -10.81 13.48
N ARG A 612 0.98 -10.42 12.74
CA ARG A 612 0.84 -9.96 11.34
C ARG A 612 0.06 -10.99 10.54
N ASP A 613 0.39 -12.26 10.76
CA ASP A 613 -0.18 -13.37 10.02
C ASP A 613 -1.40 -14.02 10.68
N ASN A 614 -2.07 -13.30 11.58
CA ASN A 614 -3.29 -13.76 12.25
C ASN A 614 -3.10 -15.15 12.90
N CYS A 615 -1.88 -15.51 13.30
CA CYS A 615 -1.52 -16.73 13.99
C CYS A 615 -1.48 -16.49 15.51
N PHE A 616 -1.47 -17.59 16.26
CA PHE A 616 -1.58 -17.58 17.71
C PHE A 616 -0.24 -17.85 18.39
N GLY A 617 -0.06 -17.26 19.56
CA GLY A 617 1.06 -17.52 20.46
C GLY A 617 0.65 -18.34 21.68
N LEU A 618 1.54 -19.19 22.18
CA LEU A 618 1.40 -19.89 23.45
C LEU A 618 2.68 -19.75 24.26
N ALA A 619 2.53 -19.34 25.51
CA ALA A 619 3.65 -19.17 26.42
C ALA A 619 3.44 -19.96 27.72
N SER A 620 4.55 -20.20 28.42
CA SER A 620 4.59 -20.92 29.70
C SER A 620 3.90 -22.28 29.68
N LEU A 621 4.03 -23.03 28.57
CA LEU A 621 3.57 -24.42 28.50
C LEU A 621 4.41 -25.32 29.43
N CYS A 622 3.78 -26.37 29.96
CA CYS A 622 4.44 -27.40 30.77
C CYS A 622 4.37 -28.77 30.10
N ASN A 623 5.17 -29.72 30.60
CA ASN A 623 5.05 -31.15 30.28
C ASN A 623 5.19 -31.49 28.79
N LEU A 624 5.91 -30.68 28.01
CA LEU A 624 6.14 -30.96 26.57
C LEU A 624 7.01 -32.21 26.35
N ASP A 625 7.72 -32.68 27.38
CA ASP A 625 8.45 -33.95 27.40
C ASP A 625 7.53 -35.18 27.29
N GLN A 626 6.25 -35.03 27.60
CA GLN A 626 5.25 -36.10 27.51
C GLN A 626 4.61 -36.24 26.12
N LEU A 627 4.96 -35.36 25.17
CA LEU A 627 4.41 -35.36 23.82
C LEU A 627 5.38 -36.04 22.84
N PRO A 628 4.86 -36.83 21.88
CA PRO A 628 5.68 -37.30 20.78
C PRO A 628 6.06 -36.13 19.86
N PRO A 629 7.15 -36.24 19.07
CA PRO A 629 7.48 -35.24 18.06
C PRO A 629 6.30 -34.97 17.10
N LYS A 630 5.55 -36.01 16.73
CA LYS A 630 4.36 -35.90 15.89
C LYS A 630 3.26 -36.87 16.33
N GLY A 631 2.02 -36.53 16.04
CA GLY A 631 0.85 -37.36 16.33
C GLY A 631 0.04 -36.95 17.56
N ALA A 632 0.46 -35.87 18.24
CA ALA A 632 -0.35 -35.23 19.26
C ALA A 632 -1.41 -34.30 18.64
N VAL A 633 -2.56 -34.15 19.31
CA VAL A 633 -3.55 -33.11 19.02
C VAL A 633 -3.57 -32.13 20.17
N LEU A 634 -3.30 -30.85 19.89
CA LEU A 634 -3.29 -29.79 20.88
C LEU A 634 -4.66 -29.10 20.95
N ILE A 635 -5.11 -28.79 22.17
CA ILE A 635 -6.35 -28.09 22.49
C ILE A 635 -5.99 -26.89 23.36
N VAL A 636 -6.16 -25.68 22.84
CA VAL A 636 -5.76 -24.43 23.50
C VAL A 636 -6.90 -23.44 23.52
N THR A 637 -7.82 -23.61 24.47
CA THR A 637 -9.07 -22.83 24.51
C THR A 637 -8.95 -21.62 25.45
N PRO A 638 -8.83 -20.39 24.94
CA PRO A 638 -8.89 -19.19 25.77
C PRO A 638 -10.29 -18.96 26.33
N LEU A 639 -10.36 -18.23 27.44
CA LEU A 639 -11.61 -17.67 27.92
C LEU A 639 -12.17 -16.73 26.85
N LYS A 640 -13.50 -16.76 26.68
CA LYS A 640 -14.20 -15.88 25.75
C LYS A 640 -14.36 -14.49 26.36
N ILE A 641 -13.27 -13.72 26.40
CA ILE A 641 -13.20 -12.38 27.00
C ILE A 641 -13.56 -11.36 25.92
N LYS A 642 -14.49 -10.45 26.23
CA LYS A 642 -14.89 -9.39 25.30
C LYS A 642 -13.67 -8.54 24.94
N ASP A 643 -13.37 -8.43 23.65
CA ASP A 643 -12.20 -7.70 23.14
C ASP A 643 -10.86 -8.20 23.76
N GLY A 644 -10.82 -9.48 24.18
CA GLY A 644 -9.66 -10.05 24.87
C GLY A 644 -8.45 -10.19 23.93
N THR A 645 -7.32 -9.63 24.35
CA THR A 645 -6.03 -9.67 23.63
C THR A 645 -5.24 -10.94 23.95
N GLY A 646 -5.53 -11.55 25.10
CA GLY A 646 -5.05 -12.88 25.46
C GLY A 646 -5.97 -13.56 26.43
N SER A 647 -5.54 -14.69 26.96
CA SER A 647 -6.20 -15.36 28.09
C SER A 647 -5.24 -16.36 28.73
N PRO A 648 -5.24 -16.51 30.06
CA PRO A 648 -4.79 -17.73 30.70
C PRO A 648 -5.63 -18.89 30.17
N ILE A 649 -5.01 -20.03 29.91
CA ILE A 649 -5.67 -21.19 29.31
C ILE A 649 -5.37 -22.44 30.11
N ARG A 650 -6.23 -23.45 29.95
CA ARG A 650 -5.85 -24.84 30.24
C ARG A 650 -5.52 -25.54 28.94
N ALA A 651 -4.24 -25.60 28.61
CA ALA A 651 -3.73 -26.26 27.42
C ALA A 651 -3.71 -27.78 27.63
N LEU A 652 -4.33 -28.53 26.73
CA LEU A 652 -4.39 -29.99 26.79
C LEU A 652 -3.84 -30.59 25.50
N ALA A 653 -3.20 -31.76 25.59
CA ALA A 653 -2.83 -32.55 24.43
C ALA A 653 -3.41 -33.96 24.50
N LEU A 654 -3.88 -34.46 23.36
CA LEU A 654 -4.27 -35.85 23.18
C LEU A 654 -3.09 -36.60 22.55
N VAL A 655 -2.63 -37.66 23.21
CA VAL A 655 -1.52 -38.51 22.74
C VAL A 655 -1.93 -39.97 22.80
N LEU A 656 -1.31 -40.80 21.97
CA LEU A 656 -1.44 -42.26 22.10
C LEU A 656 -0.57 -42.73 23.27
N ASP A 657 -1.07 -43.70 24.03
CA ASP A 657 -0.33 -44.35 25.12
C ASP A 657 0.48 -45.56 24.63
#